data_AF-A0AA35KPK8-F1
#
_entry.id   AF-A0AA35KPK8-F1
#
_cell.length_a   1.000
_cell.length_b   1.000
_cell.length_c   1.000
_cell.angle_alpha   90.00
_cell.angle_beta   90.00
_cell.angle_gamma   90.00
#
_symmetry.space_group_name_H-M   'P 1'
#
loop_
_entity.id
_entity.type
_entity.pdbx_description
1 polymer ?
#
loop_
_entity_poly.entity_id
_entity_poly.type
_entity_poly.pdbx_seq_one_letter_code
_entity_poly.pdbx_strand_id
1 'polypeptide(L)'
;MRAAPYRDKANCDSEEVCLMCWFTPMPFLNGTVVLDVLVESNGIGLPVKSRRFAININGYVGIVQNEVKIKIGEKLDSLKNVLQLRDPSRPLWYTYGQAPVLILGGIPRSKIVFMSDSMFLDYIPIEVGIDSCWIGSLSCPQGTFSSAIVDAISTESTLFIRQNQLVYYYTGNYPILHVNTSGSELWTRILNHVCVRTLNPVFFPMNGSEFVIALGGGWQEGEFFLITVRDGIVKASGSLREKEETVCDFVRASACSIKWATYSLGDNRIYLLVHETGTDKHTIVVYLLDEEHFEFIYHIPEKVPKASDKGFVLLLGLEHYTNTTLIPRGLALNPFSNIFYIWGNAILQSNDKQSYIYLSSFPNDSPIKYFVQSFTGEIAFVTDREEIWVSKELGTEIKKVYPSEAWDVFNYLQVMRGSPHYSLTLKHSILTIFYIDGQLEELVYLADTADNGRLVRREFPLSHVLAYDLLITTPNKEMRHNGLDYIRFAHLCPFAVVRYVDLPQPQEFTRMEHYFAMPPEIMEKTGFHDEKSLIVYQGLVYQLLQLHSSYHRAYADPVHDPTWRWWKNKKEDAEYYTYVASNWNTSAGIYVDMANYIKMYDQMPENLLPSKLYLDKHTEYTFSLYLSMRTTKQSMGESADENSLQNIWLTLILAHPEYIHTHLHRQELISRGSVRYVIEIYDKGVYPYQQLSGKNLLKSSLGLKVAHSGMNCYEYTSNGPRIRGSYVSTVYIGCPPGKRLAFDITSTKNETTVKNKRYFDCIKKDPEMPCFSFNDVFYPSFLIQDMVTGDSGRFNGSYIFRVIGGGPFSIENIRYFSEEEIFNYNTMNGSGTSSLIWLRAEMHEDKVDSEGFHILSQAESGILWVCQTNSPCYDIVPQGLAAPDYFFVVEVSNRGVDESTYCDYALEFIIHVHGLRLSPTRAIFLLKVTAAVP
;
A
#
# COMPACT_ATOMS: atom_id res chain seq x y z
N MET A 1 20.01 6.56 2.09
CA MET A 1 20.77 7.78 2.50
C MET A 1 21.79 7.40 3.56
N ARG A 2 23.04 7.86 3.47
CA ARG A 2 24.05 7.61 4.52
C ARG A 2 23.99 8.67 5.61
N ALA A 3 24.14 8.27 6.87
CA ALA A 3 24.10 9.19 7.99
C ALA A 3 25.39 10.03 8.10
N ALA A 4 25.23 11.30 8.48
CA ALA A 4 26.27 12.28 8.71
C ALA A 4 26.64 12.34 10.21
N PRO A 5 27.92 12.25 10.59
CA PRO A 5 28.32 12.39 11.99
C PRO A 5 28.16 13.85 12.45
N TYR A 6 27.43 14.07 13.55
CA TYR A 6 27.16 15.37 14.14
C TYR A 6 27.56 15.38 15.62
N ARG A 7 28.10 16.51 16.07
CA ARG A 7 28.51 16.71 17.46
C ARG A 7 27.46 17.51 18.22
N ASP A 8 26.78 16.88 19.18
CA ASP A 8 25.81 17.57 20.02
C ASP A 8 26.52 18.47 21.04
N LYS A 9 26.44 19.78 20.85
CA LYS A 9 27.07 20.79 21.71
C LYS A 9 26.34 21.01 23.04
N ALA A 10 25.09 20.54 23.17
CA ALA A 10 24.28 20.76 24.37
C ALA A 10 24.69 19.85 25.54
N ASN A 11 25.27 18.68 25.26
CA ASN A 11 25.72 17.70 26.25
C ASN A 11 27.23 17.40 26.07
N CYS A 12 28.06 18.42 26.30
CA CYS A 12 29.51 18.32 26.25
C CYS A 12 30.15 18.78 27.57
N ASP A 13 30.86 17.87 28.25
CA ASP A 13 31.74 18.25 29.37
C ASP A 13 33.12 18.73 28.87
N SER A 14 33.53 18.36 27.64
CA SER A 14 34.72 18.90 26.94
C SER A 14 34.69 18.61 25.43
N GLU A 15 35.59 19.25 24.66
CA GLU A 15 35.82 19.00 23.21
C GLU A 15 36.31 17.57 22.88
N GLU A 16 36.42 16.66 23.83
CA GLU A 16 36.83 15.27 23.61
C GLU A 16 35.76 14.25 24.06
N VAL A 17 34.75 14.69 24.84
CA VAL A 17 33.78 13.80 25.53
C VAL A 17 32.32 14.11 25.15
N CYS A 18 32.08 14.78 24.03
CA CYS A 18 30.71 15.05 23.57
C CYS A 18 30.00 13.79 23.08
N LEU A 19 28.68 13.76 23.28
CA LEU A 19 27.81 12.79 22.63
C LEU A 19 27.86 12.97 21.10
N MET A 20 28.09 11.85 20.41
CA MET A 20 28.07 11.78 18.95
C MET A 20 26.69 11.34 18.48
N CYS A 21 26.13 12.07 17.52
CA CYS A 21 24.85 11.78 16.88
C CYS A 21 25.05 11.51 15.40
N TRP A 22 24.12 10.77 14.81
CA TRP A 22 24.10 10.50 13.37
C TRP A 22 22.86 11.17 12.79
N PHE A 23 23.06 12.13 11.89
CA PHE A 23 21.99 12.85 11.24
C PHE A 23 21.72 12.27 9.85
N THR A 24 20.47 11.98 9.53
CA THR A 24 20.07 11.53 8.19
C THR A 24 18.94 12.42 7.71
N PRO A 25 19.04 13.01 6.50
CA PRO A 25 17.99 13.84 5.96
C PRO A 25 16.73 12.99 5.70
N MET A 26 15.59 13.54 6.08
CA MET A 26 14.30 12.88 5.89
C MET A 26 13.69 13.36 4.57
N PRO A 27 13.46 12.45 3.61
CA PRO A 27 12.84 12.81 2.35
C PRO A 27 11.35 13.04 2.55
N PHE A 28 10.86 14.27 2.40
CA PHE A 28 9.43 14.54 2.33
C PHE A 28 9.02 14.75 0.89
N LEU A 29 8.18 13.84 0.38
CA LEU A 29 7.46 14.01 -0.87
C LEU A 29 6.11 14.65 -0.57
N ASN A 30 5.73 15.66 -1.36
CA ASN A 30 4.38 16.22 -1.29
C ASN A 30 3.37 15.09 -1.54
N GLY A 31 2.33 15.03 -0.70
CA GLY A 31 1.32 13.97 -0.72
C GLY A 31 1.59 12.77 0.20
N THR A 32 2.70 12.72 0.97
CA THR A 32 3.02 11.58 1.83
C THR A 32 3.04 11.94 3.32
N VAL A 33 2.10 11.38 4.11
CA VAL A 33 1.99 11.62 5.57
C VAL A 33 2.52 10.50 6.46
N VAL A 34 2.76 9.32 5.90
CA VAL A 34 3.32 8.15 6.59
C VAL A 34 4.69 7.84 5.98
N LEU A 35 5.73 7.86 6.79
CA LEU A 35 7.07 7.44 6.38
C LEU A 35 7.56 6.32 7.28
N ASP A 36 8.09 5.28 6.66
CA ASP A 36 8.69 4.16 7.37
C ASP A 36 10.21 4.19 7.21
N VAL A 37 10.92 4.11 8.33
CA VAL A 37 12.36 4.32 8.40
C VAL A 37 13.01 3.07 8.97
N LEU A 38 13.87 2.45 8.16
CA LEU A 38 14.77 1.38 8.57
C LEU A 38 16.18 1.93 8.74
N VAL A 39 16.74 1.79 9.93
CA VAL A 39 18.12 2.16 10.27
C VAL A 39 18.94 0.90 10.40
N GLU A 40 20.00 0.77 9.61
CA GLU A 40 20.91 -0.37 9.63
C GLU A 40 22.36 0.07 9.81
N SER A 41 23.17 -0.81 10.41
CA SER A 41 24.62 -0.61 10.50
C SER A 41 25.28 -1.00 9.18
N ASN A 42 26.29 -0.23 8.77
CA ASN A 42 27.19 -0.61 7.69
C ASN A 42 28.22 -1.69 8.09
N GLY A 43 28.12 -2.26 9.30
CA GLY A 43 29.01 -3.30 9.81
C GLY A 43 30.37 -2.81 10.30
N ILE A 44 30.60 -1.49 10.34
CA ILE A 44 31.88 -0.90 10.77
C ILE A 44 31.66 -0.12 12.07
N GLY A 45 32.48 -0.40 13.09
CA GLY A 45 32.47 0.31 14.37
C GLY A 45 31.56 -0.34 15.42
N LEU A 46 30.94 0.49 16.26
CA LEU A 46 30.04 0.01 17.31
C LEU A 46 28.80 -0.66 16.69
N PRO A 47 28.37 -1.83 17.21
CA PRO A 47 27.22 -2.54 16.67
C PRO A 47 25.94 -1.72 16.91
N VAL A 48 25.40 -1.12 15.85
CA VAL A 48 24.08 -0.48 15.85
C VAL A 48 23.05 -1.56 15.48
N LYS A 49 22.11 -1.82 16.38
CA LYS A 49 21.00 -2.75 16.09
C LYS A 49 20.11 -2.17 15.01
N SER A 50 19.72 -2.99 14.04
CA SER A 50 18.70 -2.60 13.07
C SER A 50 17.41 -2.20 13.80
N ARG A 51 16.85 -1.06 13.42
CA ARG A 51 15.62 -0.51 14.02
C ARG A 51 14.73 0.01 12.91
N ARG A 52 13.45 -0.34 13.00
CA ARG A 52 12.41 0.17 12.11
C ARG A 52 11.39 0.97 12.92
N PHE A 53 10.98 2.12 12.42
CA PHE A 53 9.96 2.95 13.05
C PHE A 53 9.30 3.86 12.04
N ALA A 54 8.07 4.27 12.33
CA ALA A 54 7.33 5.22 11.51
C ALA A 54 7.61 6.66 11.97
N ILE A 55 7.80 7.56 11.01
CA ILE A 55 7.75 9.01 11.20
C ILE A 55 6.50 9.49 10.47
N ASN A 56 5.51 9.93 11.22
CA ASN A 56 4.23 10.34 10.67
C ASN A 56 3.98 11.82 10.93
N ILE A 57 3.25 12.45 10.02
CA ILE A 57 2.80 13.83 10.20
C ILE A 57 1.50 13.81 11.01
N ASN A 58 1.47 14.57 12.10
CA ASN A 58 0.31 14.63 12.97
C ASN A 58 -0.56 15.85 12.64
N GLY A 59 -1.63 15.63 11.86
CA GLY A 59 -2.56 16.69 11.47
C GLY A 59 -3.52 17.16 12.57
N TYR A 60 -3.50 16.53 13.75
CA TYR A 60 -4.41 16.84 14.88
C TYR A 60 -3.78 17.75 15.93
N VAL A 61 -2.58 18.24 15.64
CA VAL A 61 -1.77 19.11 16.49
C VAL A 61 -1.65 20.48 15.84
N GLY A 62 -1.68 21.55 16.65
CA GLY A 62 -1.47 22.92 16.21
C GLY A 62 -0.49 23.66 17.12
N ILE A 63 0.03 24.78 16.63
CA ILE A 63 0.89 25.67 17.42
C ILE A 63 0.05 26.87 17.86
N VAL A 64 -0.04 27.11 19.16
CA VAL A 64 -0.71 28.28 19.74
C VAL A 64 0.25 28.91 20.74
N GLN A 65 0.65 30.18 20.50
CA GLN A 65 1.58 30.90 21.38
C GLN A 65 2.93 30.18 21.61
N ASN A 66 3.51 29.59 20.56
CA ASN A 66 4.71 28.73 20.60
C ASN A 66 4.58 27.43 21.41
N GLU A 67 3.39 27.08 21.88
CA GLU A 67 3.13 25.77 22.50
C GLU A 67 2.38 24.86 21.55
N VAL A 68 2.76 23.58 21.57
CA VAL A 68 2.11 22.51 20.82
C VAL A 68 0.81 22.12 21.54
N LYS A 69 -0.34 22.43 20.93
CA LYS A 69 -1.67 22.09 21.45
C LYS A 69 -2.35 21.05 20.57
N ILE A 70 -3.00 20.09 21.23
CA ILE A 70 -3.81 19.06 20.58
C ILE A 70 -5.19 19.65 20.32
N LYS A 71 -5.71 19.49 19.11
CA LYS A 71 -6.98 20.13 18.72
C LYS A 71 -8.21 19.26 18.96
N ILE A 72 -8.04 17.96 19.20
CA ILE A 72 -9.15 17.01 19.39
C ILE A 72 -9.66 16.91 20.84
N GLY A 73 -9.01 17.57 21.80
CA GLY A 73 -9.39 17.49 23.20
C GLY A 73 -8.33 18.01 24.17
N GLU A 74 -8.52 17.75 25.46
CA GLU A 74 -7.62 18.16 26.52
C GLU A 74 -6.60 17.04 26.83
N LYS A 75 -5.31 17.39 26.86
CA LYS A 75 -4.24 16.46 27.21
C LYS A 75 -4.26 16.20 28.72
N LEU A 76 -4.15 14.94 29.11
CA LEU A 76 -4.00 14.55 30.52
C LEU A 76 -2.52 14.38 30.88
N ASP A 77 -2.13 14.86 32.05
CA ASP A 77 -0.74 14.78 32.52
C ASP A 77 -0.44 13.49 33.32
N SER A 78 -1.47 12.74 33.75
CA SER A 78 -1.32 11.53 34.56
C SER A 78 -2.23 10.40 34.09
N LEU A 79 -1.69 9.18 34.13
CA LEU A 79 -2.45 7.94 33.93
C LEU A 79 -3.13 7.43 35.21
N LYS A 80 -2.90 8.09 36.35
CA LYS A 80 -3.47 7.67 37.63
C LYS A 80 -4.99 7.76 37.55
N ASN A 81 -5.68 6.67 37.89
CA ASN A 81 -7.13 6.49 37.78
C ASN A 81 -7.70 6.39 36.34
N VAL A 82 -6.87 6.41 35.29
CA VAL A 82 -7.33 6.25 33.90
C VAL A 82 -7.44 4.77 33.52
N LEU A 83 -6.49 3.95 33.96
CA LEU A 83 -6.41 2.52 33.67
C LEU A 83 -6.31 1.71 34.96
N GLN A 84 -6.85 0.50 34.92
CA GLN A 84 -6.75 -0.50 35.98
C GLN A 84 -6.23 -1.82 35.44
N LEU A 85 -5.56 -2.60 36.29
CA LEU A 85 -5.04 -3.93 35.92
C LEU A 85 -6.11 -4.95 35.50
N ARG A 86 -7.38 -4.69 35.82
CA ARG A 86 -8.52 -5.53 35.43
C ARG A 86 -9.23 -5.04 34.18
N ASP A 87 -8.77 -3.94 33.58
CA ASP A 87 -9.41 -3.42 32.39
C ASP A 87 -9.22 -4.42 31.23
N PRO A 88 -10.32 -4.78 30.55
CA PRO A 88 -10.27 -5.76 29.46
C PRO A 88 -9.52 -5.16 28.26
N SER A 89 -8.81 -5.99 27.50
CA SER A 89 -8.19 -5.55 26.24
C SER A 89 -9.22 -5.07 25.20
N ARG A 90 -8.79 -4.39 24.14
CA ARG A 90 -9.67 -3.86 23.09
C ARG A 90 -8.95 -3.81 21.74
N PRO A 91 -9.69 -3.88 20.63
CA PRO A 91 -9.06 -3.80 19.31
C PRO A 91 -8.59 -2.40 18.98
N LEU A 92 -7.61 -2.32 18.08
CA LEU A 92 -7.10 -1.09 17.50
C LEU A 92 -7.49 -1.04 16.02
N TRP A 93 -8.32 -0.07 15.63
CA TRP A 93 -8.86 0.02 14.29
C TRP A 93 -8.27 1.20 13.52
N TYR A 94 -7.74 0.92 12.33
CA TYR A 94 -7.14 1.93 11.46
C TYR A 94 -7.10 1.45 10.00
N THR A 95 -7.04 2.39 9.05
CA THR A 95 -6.74 2.09 7.65
C THR A 95 -5.29 1.58 7.54
N TYR A 96 -5.12 0.33 7.10
CA TYR A 96 -3.84 -0.35 7.03
C TYR A 96 -2.86 0.37 6.09
N GLY A 97 -1.70 0.74 6.63
CA GLY A 97 -0.61 1.38 5.88
C GLY A 97 -0.88 2.82 5.43
N GLN A 98 -1.98 3.44 5.86
CA GLN A 98 -2.38 4.80 5.46
C GLN A 98 -2.59 5.75 6.65
N ALA A 99 -3.08 5.24 7.79
CA ALA A 99 -3.35 6.09 8.95
C ALA A 99 -2.05 6.58 9.63
N PRO A 100 -1.76 7.90 9.65
CA PRO A 100 -0.55 8.44 10.28
C PRO A 100 -0.64 8.52 11.81
N VAL A 101 -1.85 8.59 12.35
CA VAL A 101 -2.10 8.70 13.79
C VAL A 101 -3.04 7.57 14.20
N LEU A 102 -2.72 6.87 15.26
CA LEU A 102 -3.55 5.81 15.82
C LEU A 102 -4.30 6.32 17.05
N ILE A 103 -5.56 5.89 17.20
CA ILE A 103 -6.37 6.18 18.38
C ILE A 103 -6.91 4.89 19.00
N LEU A 104 -6.76 4.75 20.32
CA LEU A 104 -7.28 3.63 21.10
C LEU A 104 -8.37 4.14 22.05
N GLY A 105 -9.61 3.73 21.79
CA GLY A 105 -10.75 3.95 22.66
C GLY A 105 -10.99 2.79 23.63
N GLY A 106 -12.21 2.68 24.13
CA GLY A 106 -12.66 1.60 24.99
C GLY A 106 -12.17 1.70 26.43
N ILE A 107 -11.86 2.91 26.91
CA ILE A 107 -11.47 3.13 28.31
C ILE A 107 -12.73 3.16 29.17
N PRO A 108 -12.88 2.26 30.16
CA PRO A 108 -14.11 2.16 30.93
C PRO A 108 -14.45 3.45 31.67
N ARG A 109 -15.71 3.89 31.56
CA ARG A 109 -16.28 5.03 32.31
C ARG A 109 -15.57 6.38 32.09
N SER A 110 -14.82 6.57 31.00
CA SER A 110 -14.17 7.85 30.70
C SER A 110 -14.25 8.21 29.22
N LYS A 111 -14.24 9.50 28.90
CA LYS A 111 -14.17 10.00 27.51
C LYS A 111 -12.72 10.03 26.98
N ILE A 112 -11.87 9.16 27.50
CA ILE A 112 -10.43 9.20 27.25
C ILE A 112 -10.10 8.29 26.09
N VAL A 113 -9.24 8.78 25.20
CA VAL A 113 -8.59 8.00 24.14
C VAL A 113 -7.07 8.14 24.27
N PHE A 114 -6.34 7.09 23.89
CA PHE A 114 -4.89 7.20 23.71
C PHE A 114 -4.58 7.47 22.24
N MET A 115 -3.82 8.51 21.97
CA MET A 115 -3.39 8.87 20.62
C MET A 115 -1.88 8.65 20.48
N SER A 116 -1.44 8.20 19.31
CA SER A 116 -0.02 8.08 18.97
C SER A 116 0.22 8.24 17.48
N ASP A 117 1.21 9.05 17.11
CA ASP A 117 1.77 9.16 15.75
C ASP A 117 3.04 8.31 15.56
N SER A 118 3.51 7.62 16.62
CA SER A 118 4.71 6.78 16.63
C SER A 118 4.38 5.31 16.90
N MET A 119 3.18 4.87 16.51
CA MET A 119 2.69 3.50 16.69
C MET A 119 2.75 3.02 18.16
N PHE A 120 2.48 3.92 19.11
CA PHE A 120 2.57 3.76 20.58
C PHE A 120 3.98 3.56 21.15
N LEU A 121 5.05 3.95 20.44
CA LEU A 121 6.34 4.23 21.10
C LEU A 121 6.18 5.33 22.14
N ASP A 122 5.51 6.41 21.73
CA ASP A 122 5.02 7.49 22.58
C ASP A 122 3.50 7.53 22.50
N TYR A 123 2.85 8.03 23.53
CA TYR A 123 1.40 8.13 23.58
C TYR A 123 0.96 9.38 24.31
N ILE A 124 -0.25 9.84 23.97
CA ILE A 124 -0.87 10.98 24.60
C ILE A 124 -2.29 10.59 25.05
N PRO A 125 -2.57 10.57 26.37
CA PRO A 125 -3.94 10.44 26.86
C PRO A 125 -4.69 11.75 26.63
N ILE A 126 -5.85 11.66 26.00
CA ILE A 126 -6.67 12.83 25.65
C ILE A 126 -8.09 12.59 26.15
N GLU A 127 -8.61 13.53 26.93
CA GLU A 127 -10.04 13.63 27.15
C GLU A 127 -10.68 14.34 25.96
N VAL A 128 -11.55 13.63 25.25
CA VAL A 128 -12.12 14.12 23.99
C VAL A 128 -13.12 15.24 24.25
N GLY A 129 -12.95 16.36 23.53
CA GLY A 129 -13.82 17.54 23.60
C GLY A 129 -15.17 17.37 22.87
N ILE A 130 -15.97 16.38 23.27
CA ILE A 130 -17.35 16.17 22.78
C ILE A 130 -18.39 16.48 23.85
N ASP A 131 -19.55 16.94 23.40
CA ASP A 131 -20.70 17.23 24.26
C ASP A 131 -21.04 16.03 25.18
N SER A 132 -21.23 16.30 26.48
CA SER A 132 -21.69 15.30 27.45
C SER A 132 -23.13 14.92 27.14
N CYS A 133 -23.31 13.80 26.44
CA CYS A 133 -24.62 13.35 25.96
C CYS A 133 -25.45 12.72 27.09
N TRP A 134 -26.11 13.53 27.90
CA TRP A 134 -27.20 13.09 28.80
C TRP A 134 -28.51 12.78 28.04
N ILE A 135 -28.53 13.02 26.73
CA ILE A 135 -29.72 12.90 25.89
C ILE A 135 -29.80 11.47 25.35
N GLY A 136 -30.48 10.59 26.08
CA GLY A 136 -31.10 9.43 25.46
C GLY A 136 -32.17 9.94 24.48
N SER A 137 -32.04 9.62 23.19
CA SER A 137 -33.14 9.86 22.26
C SER A 137 -34.29 8.92 22.63
N LEU A 138 -35.54 9.41 22.59
CA LEU A 138 -36.74 8.55 22.67
C LEU A 138 -36.73 7.43 21.61
N SER A 139 -36.03 7.63 20.49
CA SER A 139 -35.85 6.65 19.41
C SER A 139 -34.71 5.64 19.63
N CYS A 140 -33.81 5.87 20.59
CA CYS A 140 -32.68 4.99 20.89
C CYS A 140 -32.62 4.70 22.41
N PRO A 141 -33.52 3.83 22.94
CA PRO A 141 -33.52 3.52 24.37
C PRO A 141 -32.20 2.85 24.78
N GLN A 142 -31.49 3.46 25.73
CA GLN A 142 -30.28 2.88 26.32
C GLN A 142 -30.63 2.03 27.54
N GLY A 143 -30.05 0.83 27.65
CA GLY A 143 -30.14 0.02 28.87
C GLY A 143 -29.27 0.57 30.01
N THR A 144 -28.07 1.06 29.70
CA THR A 144 -27.13 1.66 30.66
C THR A 144 -26.27 2.72 29.96
N PHE A 145 -26.19 3.92 30.54
CA PHE A 145 -25.32 4.99 30.03
C PHE A 145 -23.85 4.68 30.28
N SER A 146 -22.99 4.88 29.27
CA SER A 146 -21.54 4.86 29.40
C SER A 146 -20.93 6.15 28.87
N SER A 147 -19.97 6.71 29.61
CA SER A 147 -19.12 7.80 29.12
C SER A 147 -17.99 7.31 28.22
N ALA A 148 -17.79 5.99 28.11
CA ALA A 148 -16.73 5.39 27.31
C ALA A 148 -16.88 5.71 25.82
N ILE A 149 -15.76 6.05 25.17
CA ILE A 149 -15.65 6.01 23.71
C ILE A 149 -15.55 4.53 23.32
N VAL A 150 -16.63 3.94 22.79
CA VAL A 150 -16.71 2.49 22.59
C VAL A 150 -15.96 2.06 21.34
N ASP A 151 -16.16 2.78 20.23
CA ASP A 151 -15.43 2.56 18.98
C ASP A 151 -14.56 3.76 18.66
N ALA A 152 -13.35 3.50 18.17
CA ALA A 152 -12.40 4.49 17.69
C ALA A 152 -11.74 3.93 16.43
N ILE A 153 -11.78 4.67 15.32
CA ILE A 153 -11.22 4.26 14.03
C ILE A 153 -10.40 5.42 13.46
N SER A 154 -9.18 5.13 13.02
CA SER A 154 -8.33 6.10 12.33
C SER A 154 -8.27 5.87 10.82
N THR A 155 -8.24 6.94 10.05
CA THR A 155 -8.06 6.97 8.59
C THR A 155 -6.88 7.87 8.23
N GLU A 156 -6.56 8.06 6.95
CA GLU A 156 -5.44 8.91 6.51
C GLU A 156 -5.58 10.35 7.03
N SER A 157 -6.79 10.91 6.92
CA SER A 157 -7.06 12.33 7.19
C SER A 157 -8.10 12.57 8.28
N THR A 158 -8.86 11.56 8.69
CA THR A 158 -9.97 11.70 9.66
C THR A 158 -9.95 10.69 10.79
N LEU A 159 -10.46 11.09 11.96
CA LEU A 159 -10.70 10.21 13.10
C LEU A 159 -12.20 10.03 13.31
N PHE A 160 -12.63 8.80 13.58
CA PHE A 160 -14.01 8.49 13.97
C PHE A 160 -14.05 7.97 15.39
N ILE A 161 -15.03 8.44 16.16
CA ILE A 161 -15.33 7.92 17.49
C ILE A 161 -16.81 7.71 17.65
N ARG A 162 -17.17 6.72 18.46
CA ARG A 162 -18.55 6.49 18.89
C ARG A 162 -18.66 6.53 20.41
N GLN A 163 -19.54 7.40 20.90
CA GLN A 163 -19.97 7.39 22.30
C GLN A 163 -21.44 6.95 22.35
N ASN A 164 -21.70 5.81 22.96
CA ASN A 164 -23.00 5.15 22.93
C ASN A 164 -23.51 4.99 21.48
N GLN A 165 -24.61 5.64 21.09
CA GLN A 165 -25.15 5.56 19.72
C GLN A 165 -24.66 6.64 18.76
N LEU A 166 -23.91 7.62 19.26
CA LEU A 166 -23.58 8.84 18.52
C LEU A 166 -22.20 8.74 17.90
N VAL A 167 -22.12 9.04 16.61
CA VAL A 167 -20.88 9.00 15.84
C VAL A 167 -20.38 10.42 15.61
N TYR A 168 -19.10 10.62 15.87
CA TYR A 168 -18.40 11.87 15.63
C TYR A 168 -17.20 11.61 14.74
N TYR A 169 -16.86 12.61 13.92
CA TYR A 169 -15.62 12.61 13.18
C TYR A 169 -14.85 13.91 13.37
N TYR A 170 -13.54 13.86 13.14
CA TYR A 170 -12.64 15.01 13.17
C TYR A 170 -11.66 14.92 12.00
N THR A 171 -11.55 15.98 11.20
CA THR A 171 -10.63 16.05 10.05
C THR A 171 -9.35 16.77 10.45
N GLY A 172 -8.19 16.13 10.27
CA GLY A 172 -6.89 16.72 10.55
C GLY A 172 -6.51 17.78 9.53
N ASN A 173 -5.60 18.69 9.90
CA ASN A 173 -4.99 19.65 8.97
C ASN A 173 -3.63 19.13 8.51
N TYR A 174 -3.53 18.77 7.22
CA TYR A 174 -2.34 18.22 6.61
C TYR A 174 -1.88 19.12 5.45
N PRO A 175 -0.94 20.06 5.67
CA PRO A 175 -0.52 21.03 4.65
C PRO A 175 0.13 20.43 3.41
N ILE A 176 0.69 19.23 3.55
CA ILE A 176 1.41 18.52 2.48
C ILE A 176 0.50 17.61 1.64
N LEU A 177 -0.71 17.31 2.13
CA LEU A 177 -1.71 16.57 1.37
C LEU A 177 -2.46 17.55 0.48
N HIS A 178 -2.89 17.10 -0.69
CA HIS A 178 -3.75 17.89 -1.59
C HIS A 178 -5.20 17.90 -1.09
N VAL A 179 -5.42 18.30 0.17
CA VAL A 179 -6.76 18.34 0.79
C VAL A 179 -7.48 19.61 0.35
N ASN A 180 -8.72 19.46 -0.10
CA ASN A 180 -9.57 20.61 -0.44
C ASN A 180 -10.09 21.37 0.79
N THR A 181 -9.87 20.86 2.01
CA THR A 181 -10.46 21.37 3.27
C THR A 181 -9.40 21.78 4.28
N SER A 182 -9.66 22.82 5.08
CA SER A 182 -8.73 23.42 6.04
C SER A 182 -8.59 22.68 7.40
N GLY A 183 -9.08 21.44 7.49
CA GLY A 183 -9.21 20.70 8.76
C GLY A 183 -10.41 21.15 9.61
N SER A 184 -10.84 20.30 10.54
CA SER A 184 -11.93 20.58 11.49
C SER A 184 -11.43 21.43 12.67
N GLU A 185 -12.29 22.29 13.22
CA GLU A 185 -12.02 22.98 14.49
C GLU A 185 -12.56 22.19 15.69
N LEU A 186 -13.71 21.54 15.51
CA LEU A 186 -14.45 20.80 16.54
C LEU A 186 -14.88 19.43 16.02
N TRP A 187 -15.15 18.50 16.93
CA TRP A 187 -15.79 17.22 16.59
C TRP A 187 -17.16 17.46 15.98
N THR A 188 -17.39 16.88 14.80
CA THR A 188 -18.64 17.03 14.07
C THR A 188 -19.44 15.74 14.17
N ARG A 189 -20.73 15.84 14.54
CA ARG A 189 -21.61 14.67 14.50
C ARG A 189 -21.97 14.30 13.07
N ILE A 190 -22.05 13.00 12.82
CA ILE A 190 -22.57 12.40 11.60
C ILE A 190 -23.66 11.39 11.97
N LEU A 191 -24.52 11.05 11.01
CA LEU A 191 -25.64 10.12 11.23
C LEU A 191 -26.58 10.56 12.38
N ASN A 192 -26.91 11.86 12.44
CA ASN A 192 -27.64 12.49 13.54
C ASN A 192 -28.98 11.84 13.93
N HIS A 193 -29.65 11.18 12.97
CA HIS A 193 -30.95 10.53 13.16
C HIS A 193 -30.87 9.00 13.17
N VAL A 194 -29.66 8.44 13.30
CA VAL A 194 -29.45 6.99 13.29
C VAL A 194 -28.94 6.53 14.66
N CYS A 195 -29.52 5.47 15.19
CA CYS A 195 -29.01 4.79 16.37
C CYS A 195 -27.87 3.85 15.94
N VAL A 196 -26.61 4.24 16.08
CA VAL A 196 -25.48 3.38 15.66
C VAL A 196 -25.08 2.43 16.78
N ARG A 197 -25.14 1.11 16.51
CA ARG A 197 -24.72 0.07 17.45
C ARG A 197 -23.21 -0.15 17.46
N THR A 198 -22.59 -0.15 16.28
CA THR A 198 -21.17 -0.49 16.09
C THR A 198 -20.64 0.15 14.80
N LEU A 199 -19.38 0.58 14.83
CA LEU A 199 -18.60 0.96 13.66
C LEU A 199 -17.66 -0.18 13.28
N ASN A 200 -17.72 -0.66 12.04
CA ASN A 200 -16.78 -1.63 11.50
C ASN A 200 -15.72 -0.93 10.64
N PRO A 201 -14.43 -1.24 10.84
CA PRO A 201 -13.36 -0.68 10.04
C PRO A 201 -13.33 -1.28 8.63
N VAL A 202 -12.99 -0.46 7.64
CA VAL A 202 -12.55 -0.94 6.33
C VAL A 202 -11.06 -0.68 6.24
N PHE A 203 -10.27 -1.74 6.17
CA PHE A 203 -8.82 -1.64 6.34
C PHE A 203 -8.08 -1.08 5.12
N PHE A 204 -8.72 -0.99 3.96
CA PHE A 204 -8.07 -0.56 2.72
C PHE A 204 -8.86 0.57 2.05
N PRO A 205 -8.18 1.53 1.40
CA PRO A 205 -8.83 2.50 0.54
C PRO A 205 -9.08 1.93 -0.86
N MET A 206 -9.97 2.58 -1.60
CA MET A 206 -10.21 2.35 -3.03
C MET A 206 -10.42 3.68 -3.75
N ASN A 207 -9.76 3.89 -4.90
CA ASN A 207 -9.88 5.11 -5.71
C ASN A 207 -9.65 6.42 -4.92
N GLY A 208 -8.69 6.43 -3.99
CA GLY A 208 -8.41 7.60 -3.13
C GLY A 208 -9.51 7.91 -2.12
N SER A 209 -10.42 6.96 -1.87
CA SER A 209 -11.47 7.06 -0.86
C SER A 209 -11.30 5.99 0.22
N GLU A 210 -11.54 6.39 1.47
CA GLU A 210 -11.56 5.51 2.64
C GLU A 210 -12.99 5.31 3.13
N PHE A 211 -13.25 4.22 3.85
CA PHE A 211 -14.60 3.82 4.21
C PHE A 211 -14.73 3.39 5.68
N VAL A 212 -15.89 3.63 6.27
CA VAL A 212 -16.30 3.10 7.58
C VAL A 212 -17.75 2.63 7.47
N ILE A 213 -18.04 1.43 7.98
CA ILE A 213 -19.42 0.92 7.97
C ILE A 213 -20.04 1.17 9.35
N ALA A 214 -21.21 1.80 9.38
CA ALA A 214 -21.99 2.00 10.60
C ALA A 214 -23.18 1.03 10.60
N LEU A 215 -23.32 0.24 11.67
CA LEU A 215 -24.43 -0.67 11.87
C LEU A 215 -25.53 -0.03 12.71
N GLY A 216 -26.78 -0.13 12.25
CA GLY A 216 -27.95 0.33 12.97
C GLY A 216 -28.24 -0.48 14.24
N GLY A 217 -28.91 0.15 15.19
CA GLY A 217 -29.33 -0.39 16.47
C GLY A 217 -30.71 0.13 16.87
N GLY A 218 -31.25 -0.38 17.97
CA GLY A 218 -32.58 0.01 18.43
C GLY A 218 -33.64 -0.35 17.39
N TRP A 219 -34.36 0.63 16.86
CA TRP A 219 -35.43 0.41 15.87
C TRP A 219 -34.89 0.26 14.44
N GLN A 220 -33.60 0.54 14.24
CA GLN A 220 -32.89 0.40 12.97
C GLN A 220 -31.98 -0.85 12.97
N GLU A 221 -32.27 -1.84 13.83
CA GLU A 221 -31.61 -3.14 13.71
C GLU A 221 -31.95 -3.77 12.35
N GLY A 222 -30.92 -4.21 11.63
CA GLY A 222 -31.06 -4.68 10.25
C GLY A 222 -30.67 -3.64 9.18
N GLU A 223 -30.41 -2.39 9.57
CA GLU A 223 -29.92 -1.35 8.67
C GLU A 223 -28.41 -1.13 8.83
N PHE A 224 -27.75 -0.71 7.75
CA PHE A 224 -26.34 -0.33 7.75
C PHE A 224 -26.08 0.81 6.78
N PHE A 225 -25.00 1.55 7.04
CA PHE A 225 -24.65 2.79 6.35
C PHE A 225 -23.17 2.78 5.99
N LEU A 226 -22.83 3.33 4.83
CA LEU A 226 -21.46 3.49 4.36
C LEU A 226 -21.03 4.94 4.52
N ILE A 227 -20.01 5.17 5.35
CA ILE A 227 -19.33 6.47 5.46
C ILE A 227 -18.15 6.44 4.52
N THR A 228 -18.03 7.44 3.64
CA THR A 228 -16.93 7.62 2.68
C THR A 228 -16.16 8.87 3.04
N VAL A 229 -14.83 8.78 3.03
CA VAL A 229 -13.90 9.89 3.24
C VAL A 229 -13.08 10.05 1.96
N ARG A 230 -13.10 11.25 1.38
CA ARG A 230 -12.28 11.58 0.19
C ARG A 230 -11.76 12.99 0.32
N ASP A 231 -10.44 13.16 0.27
CA ASP A 231 -9.77 14.47 0.37
C ASP A 231 -10.23 15.30 1.60
N GLY A 232 -10.38 14.65 2.75
CA GLY A 232 -10.86 15.24 4.01
C GLY A 232 -12.38 15.49 4.07
N ILE A 233 -13.12 15.23 2.99
CA ILE A 233 -14.59 15.39 2.95
C ILE A 233 -15.24 14.08 3.39
N VAL A 234 -16.01 14.14 4.48
CA VAL A 234 -16.77 12.99 5.00
C VAL A 234 -18.21 13.04 4.51
N LYS A 235 -18.68 11.94 3.92
CA LYS A 235 -20.08 11.75 3.48
C LYS A 235 -20.62 10.44 4.04
N ALA A 236 -21.83 10.46 4.59
CA ALA A 236 -22.55 9.25 4.94
C ALA A 236 -23.62 8.95 3.88
N SER A 237 -23.74 7.68 3.50
CA SER A 237 -24.85 7.21 2.66
C SER A 237 -26.18 7.25 3.42
N GLY A 238 -27.27 7.10 2.67
CA GLY A 238 -28.53 6.61 3.25
C GLY A 238 -28.40 5.16 3.73
N SER A 239 -29.49 4.66 4.32
CA SER A 239 -29.61 3.24 4.66
C SER A 239 -29.49 2.40 3.39
N LEU A 240 -28.56 1.44 3.35
CA LEU A 240 -28.36 0.56 2.21
C LEU A 240 -29.44 -0.53 2.23
N ARG A 241 -30.26 -0.56 1.18
CA ARG A 241 -31.51 -1.33 1.10
C ARG A 241 -31.73 -1.82 -0.33
N GLU A 242 -32.41 -2.95 -0.47
CA GLU A 242 -32.88 -3.43 -1.76
C GLU A 242 -34.34 -3.02 -1.94
N LYS A 243 -34.65 -2.13 -2.90
CA LYS A 243 -36.05 -1.70 -3.17
C LYS A 243 -36.83 -1.30 -1.91
N GLU A 244 -36.17 -0.58 -0.99
CA GLU A 244 -36.67 -0.17 0.33
C GLU A 244 -36.73 -1.26 1.43
N GLU A 245 -36.45 -2.53 1.10
CA GLU A 245 -36.35 -3.65 2.03
C GLU A 245 -34.99 -3.70 2.74
N THR A 246 -35.00 -4.00 4.03
CA THR A 246 -33.81 -4.21 4.85
C THR A 246 -33.30 -5.65 4.73
N VAL A 247 -32.12 -5.94 5.26
CA VAL A 247 -31.62 -7.33 5.27
C VAL A 247 -32.52 -8.27 6.07
N CYS A 248 -33.24 -7.77 7.09
CA CYS A 248 -34.19 -8.56 7.88
C CYS A 248 -35.40 -8.99 7.06
N ASP A 249 -35.90 -8.10 6.21
CA ASP A 249 -37.00 -8.36 5.30
C ASP A 249 -36.58 -9.41 4.25
N PHE A 250 -35.37 -9.27 3.70
CA PHE A 250 -34.78 -10.22 2.76
C PHE A 250 -34.67 -11.64 3.35
N VAL A 251 -34.14 -11.80 4.58
CA VAL A 251 -34.06 -13.12 5.24
C VAL A 251 -35.39 -13.61 5.80
N ARG A 252 -36.48 -12.83 5.66
CA ARG A 252 -37.83 -13.12 6.16
C ARG A 252 -37.89 -13.39 7.66
N ALA A 253 -37.04 -12.72 8.43
CA ALA A 253 -37.03 -12.81 9.88
C ALA A 253 -37.97 -11.76 10.48
N SER A 254 -38.77 -12.13 11.47
CA SER A 254 -39.65 -11.17 12.17
C SER A 254 -38.87 -10.10 12.96
N ALA A 255 -37.65 -10.44 13.37
CA ALA A 255 -36.68 -9.52 13.96
C ALA A 255 -35.27 -10.08 13.69
N CYS A 256 -34.35 -9.22 13.25
CA CYS A 256 -32.96 -9.61 13.02
C CYS A 256 -32.00 -8.46 13.37
N SER A 257 -30.72 -8.78 13.52
CA SER A 257 -29.67 -7.78 13.74
C SER A 257 -28.40 -8.13 12.97
N ILE A 258 -27.73 -7.10 12.44
CA ILE A 258 -26.41 -7.25 11.84
C ILE A 258 -25.37 -7.24 12.97
N LYS A 259 -24.60 -8.31 13.10
CA LYS A 259 -23.54 -8.43 14.12
C LYS A 259 -22.22 -7.84 13.66
N TRP A 260 -21.91 -7.95 12.37
CA TRP A 260 -20.65 -7.48 11.79
C TRP A 260 -20.80 -7.29 10.29
N ALA A 261 -20.05 -6.36 9.72
CA ALA A 261 -19.92 -6.16 8.28
C ALA A 261 -18.45 -6.06 7.85
N THR A 262 -18.13 -6.57 6.67
CA THR A 262 -16.82 -6.40 6.03
C THR A 262 -16.98 -6.06 4.56
N TYR A 263 -16.12 -5.20 4.03
CA TYR A 263 -16.19 -4.71 2.66
C TYR A 263 -15.08 -5.34 1.81
N SER A 264 -15.46 -6.13 0.81
CA SER A 264 -14.57 -6.57 -0.27
C SER A 264 -14.54 -5.51 -1.35
N LEU A 265 -13.49 -4.70 -1.38
CA LEU A 265 -13.33 -3.61 -2.35
C LEU A 265 -13.09 -4.12 -3.78
N GLY A 266 -12.38 -5.25 -3.93
CA GLY A 266 -12.10 -5.83 -5.25
C GLY A 266 -13.36 -6.32 -5.96
N ASP A 267 -14.32 -6.85 -5.18
CA ASP A 267 -15.60 -7.32 -5.71
C ASP A 267 -16.69 -6.22 -5.69
N ASN A 268 -16.42 -5.09 -5.02
CA ASN A 268 -17.40 -4.06 -4.66
C ASN A 268 -18.62 -4.62 -3.87
N ARG A 269 -18.36 -5.50 -2.89
CA ARG A 269 -19.39 -6.23 -2.13
C ARG A 269 -19.25 -6.10 -0.63
N ILE A 270 -20.35 -5.90 0.08
CA ILE A 270 -20.38 -5.87 1.56
C ILE A 270 -20.96 -7.17 2.10
N TYR A 271 -20.17 -7.90 2.89
CA TYR A 271 -20.61 -9.13 3.55
C TYR A 271 -21.11 -8.84 4.95
N LEU A 272 -22.31 -9.35 5.27
CA LEU A 272 -23.04 -9.11 6.50
C LEU A 272 -23.19 -10.41 7.27
N LEU A 273 -22.87 -10.37 8.57
CA LEU A 273 -23.23 -11.43 9.52
C LEU A 273 -24.56 -11.08 10.16
N VAL A 274 -25.61 -11.81 9.80
CA VAL A 274 -26.98 -11.56 10.24
C VAL A 274 -27.40 -12.60 11.27
N HIS A 275 -27.99 -12.12 12.37
CA HIS A 275 -28.54 -12.96 13.44
C HIS A 275 -30.05 -12.77 13.53
N GLU A 276 -30.80 -13.87 13.48
CA GLU A 276 -32.27 -13.87 13.63
C GLU A 276 -32.63 -13.88 15.12
N THR A 277 -33.25 -12.79 15.57
CA THR A 277 -33.50 -12.51 16.99
C THR A 277 -34.48 -13.52 17.57
N GLY A 278 -34.11 -14.16 18.68
CA GLY A 278 -34.93 -15.21 19.33
C GLY A 278 -34.63 -16.63 18.82
N THR A 279 -33.67 -16.80 17.91
CA THR A 279 -33.19 -18.10 17.45
C THR A 279 -31.66 -18.20 17.57
N ASP A 280 -31.10 -19.40 17.41
CA ASP A 280 -29.65 -19.62 17.30
C ASP A 280 -29.14 -19.47 15.85
N LYS A 281 -29.99 -19.04 14.91
CA LYS A 281 -29.66 -18.99 13.48
C LYS A 281 -28.83 -17.77 13.12
N HIS A 282 -27.80 -18.03 12.31
CA HIS A 282 -26.92 -17.01 11.78
C HIS A 282 -26.69 -17.26 10.28
N THR A 283 -26.73 -16.20 9.49
CA THR A 283 -26.58 -16.26 8.03
C THR A 283 -25.56 -15.25 7.56
N ILE A 284 -24.87 -15.60 6.47
CA ILE A 284 -24.04 -14.68 5.71
C ILE A 284 -24.85 -14.22 4.50
N VAL A 285 -25.06 -12.90 4.43
CA VAL A 285 -25.71 -12.21 3.31
C VAL A 285 -24.69 -11.26 2.70
N VAL A 286 -24.69 -11.13 1.39
CA VAL A 286 -23.88 -10.12 0.70
C VAL A 286 -24.79 -9.05 0.11
N TYR A 287 -24.34 -7.80 0.15
CA TYR A 287 -24.96 -6.68 -0.54
C TYR A 287 -24.06 -6.25 -1.71
N LEU A 288 -24.62 -6.28 -2.91
CA LEU A 288 -23.98 -5.83 -4.15
C LEU A 288 -24.18 -4.31 -4.27
N LEU A 289 -23.10 -3.53 -4.18
CA LEU A 289 -23.20 -2.06 -4.20
C LEU A 289 -23.64 -1.51 -5.56
N ASP A 290 -23.24 -2.15 -6.65
CA ASP A 290 -23.56 -1.69 -8.01
C ASP A 290 -25.01 -1.96 -8.41
N GLU A 291 -25.59 -3.06 -7.91
CA GLU A 291 -26.95 -3.49 -8.24
C GLU A 291 -27.98 -3.15 -7.16
N GLU A 292 -27.53 -2.69 -5.99
CA GLU A 292 -28.35 -2.44 -4.79
C GLU A 292 -29.22 -3.66 -4.41
N HIS A 293 -28.61 -4.84 -4.40
CA HIS A 293 -29.29 -6.14 -4.25
C HIS A 293 -28.65 -7.01 -3.15
N PHE A 294 -29.46 -7.78 -2.42
CA PHE A 294 -29.00 -8.77 -1.45
C PHE A 294 -28.92 -10.18 -2.04
N GLU A 295 -27.83 -10.89 -1.78
CA GLU A 295 -27.72 -12.32 -2.09
C GLU A 295 -27.41 -13.15 -0.85
N PHE A 296 -28.05 -14.31 -0.74
CA PHE A 296 -27.76 -15.28 0.30
C PHE A 296 -26.48 -16.06 -0.05
N ILE A 297 -25.55 -16.17 0.90
CA ILE A 297 -24.28 -16.86 0.69
C ILE A 297 -24.21 -18.18 1.47
N TYR A 298 -24.43 -18.14 2.78
CA TYR A 298 -24.18 -19.33 3.62
C TYR A 298 -25.01 -19.34 4.91
N HIS A 299 -25.51 -20.52 5.29
CA HIS A 299 -26.15 -20.76 6.58
C HIS A 299 -25.12 -21.31 7.56
N ILE A 300 -24.84 -20.57 8.63
CA ILE A 300 -23.86 -21.00 9.64
C ILE A 300 -24.49 -22.15 10.46
N PRO A 301 -23.76 -23.25 10.71
CA PRO A 301 -24.27 -24.32 11.56
C PRO A 301 -24.64 -23.81 12.95
N GLU A 302 -25.80 -24.21 13.49
CA GLU A 302 -26.27 -23.80 14.81
C GLU A 302 -25.41 -24.39 15.95
N LYS A 303 -24.77 -25.54 15.69
CA LYS A 303 -23.94 -26.26 16.65
C LYS A 303 -22.50 -26.36 16.17
N VAL A 304 -21.56 -26.43 17.11
CA VAL A 304 -20.13 -26.55 16.79
C VAL A 304 -19.85 -27.97 16.26
N PRO A 305 -19.21 -28.12 15.08
CA PRO A 305 -18.84 -29.43 14.54
C PRO A 305 -17.90 -30.20 15.49
N LYS A 306 -17.99 -31.52 15.50
CA LYS A 306 -17.15 -32.39 16.32
C LYS A 306 -15.72 -32.40 15.76
N ALA A 307 -14.73 -32.21 16.63
CA ALA A 307 -13.33 -32.15 16.25
C ALA A 307 -12.84 -33.42 15.53
N SER A 308 -11.84 -33.25 14.66
CA SER A 308 -11.17 -34.28 13.88
C SER A 308 -9.71 -34.41 14.30
N ASP A 309 -9.14 -35.61 14.22
CA ASP A 309 -7.72 -35.87 14.48
C ASP A 309 -6.79 -35.10 13.53
N LYS A 310 -7.31 -34.61 12.40
CA LYS A 310 -6.58 -33.83 11.39
C LYS A 310 -6.49 -32.34 11.72
N GLY A 311 -7.13 -31.86 12.78
CA GLY A 311 -7.14 -30.44 13.18
C GLY A 311 -8.12 -29.54 12.41
N PHE A 312 -8.85 -30.09 11.44
CA PHE A 312 -9.93 -29.38 10.73
C PHE A 312 -11.05 -30.34 10.29
N VAL A 313 -12.22 -29.77 10.01
CA VAL A 313 -13.41 -30.46 9.49
C VAL A 313 -13.95 -29.69 8.29
N LEU A 314 -14.10 -30.35 7.14
CA LEU A 314 -14.76 -29.76 5.98
C LEU A 314 -16.28 -29.84 6.16
N LEU A 315 -16.99 -28.73 5.95
CA LEU A 315 -18.44 -28.65 6.13
C LEU A 315 -19.14 -28.98 4.81
N LEU A 316 -19.49 -30.26 4.63
CA LEU A 316 -20.24 -30.80 3.49
C LEU A 316 -21.70 -31.16 3.85
N GLY A 317 -22.06 -31.09 5.14
CA GLY A 317 -23.39 -31.42 5.65
C GLY A 317 -23.53 -32.86 6.15
N LEU A 318 -22.46 -33.64 6.19
CA LEU A 318 -22.43 -35.02 6.70
C LEU A 318 -21.80 -35.11 8.11
N GLU A 319 -21.53 -33.95 8.70
CA GLU A 319 -20.63 -33.81 9.82
C GLU A 319 -21.36 -34.04 11.14
N HIS A 320 -20.67 -34.62 12.11
CA HIS A 320 -21.22 -34.75 13.46
C HIS A 320 -21.07 -33.44 14.22
N TYR A 321 -22.08 -33.09 15.02
CA TYR A 321 -22.09 -31.86 15.82
C TYR A 321 -22.00 -32.16 17.32
N THR A 322 -21.49 -31.19 18.07
CA THR A 322 -21.49 -31.19 19.53
C THR A 322 -22.79 -30.57 20.07
N ASN A 323 -22.98 -30.59 21.40
CA ASN A 323 -24.13 -29.94 22.04
C ASN A 323 -23.94 -28.42 22.22
N THR A 324 -22.74 -27.90 21.97
CA THR A 324 -22.39 -26.47 22.12
C THR A 324 -22.97 -25.67 20.96
N THR A 325 -23.73 -24.62 21.24
CA THR A 325 -24.20 -23.66 20.23
C THR A 325 -23.01 -22.89 19.63
N LEU A 326 -23.00 -22.74 18.31
CA LEU A 326 -22.01 -21.94 17.59
C LEU A 326 -22.49 -20.48 17.57
N ILE A 327 -21.66 -19.59 18.11
CA ILE A 327 -21.94 -18.16 18.27
C ILE A 327 -20.89 -17.38 17.48
N PRO A 328 -21.17 -17.00 16.23
CA PRO A 328 -20.30 -16.12 15.47
C PRO A 328 -20.41 -14.68 16.02
N ARG A 329 -19.28 -13.98 16.05
CA ARG A 329 -19.17 -12.60 16.56
C ARG A 329 -18.70 -11.61 15.50
N GLY A 330 -17.94 -12.05 14.52
CA GLY A 330 -17.58 -11.18 13.41
C GLY A 330 -16.97 -11.90 12.21
N LEU A 331 -16.60 -11.07 11.24
CA LEU A 331 -16.04 -11.48 9.95
C LEU A 331 -14.66 -10.86 9.78
N ALA A 332 -13.76 -11.57 9.10
CA ALA A 332 -12.48 -11.01 8.68
C ALA A 332 -12.17 -11.48 7.26
N LEU A 333 -11.70 -10.56 6.42
CA LEU A 333 -11.37 -10.81 5.03
C LEU A 333 -9.97 -10.29 4.75
N ASN A 334 -9.09 -11.16 4.28
CA ASN A 334 -7.83 -10.73 3.69
C ASN A 334 -8.03 -10.59 2.17
N PRO A 335 -8.03 -9.37 1.61
CA PRO A 335 -8.27 -9.17 0.18
C PRO A 335 -7.13 -9.71 -0.70
N PHE A 336 -5.92 -9.87 -0.16
CA PHE A 336 -4.78 -10.39 -0.92
C PHE A 336 -4.87 -11.90 -1.08
N SER A 337 -5.18 -12.63 -0.01
CA SER A 337 -5.32 -14.10 -0.04
C SER A 337 -6.72 -14.59 -0.37
N ASN A 338 -7.69 -13.67 -0.43
CA ASN A 338 -9.11 -13.95 -0.63
C ASN A 338 -9.70 -14.91 0.43
N ILE A 339 -9.03 -15.05 1.58
CA ILE A 339 -9.48 -15.92 2.66
C ILE A 339 -10.48 -15.16 3.53
N PHE A 340 -11.66 -15.76 3.67
CA PHE A 340 -12.77 -15.26 4.46
C PHE A 340 -12.92 -16.07 5.75
N TYR A 341 -12.93 -15.37 6.88
CA TYR A 341 -13.08 -15.96 8.21
C TYR A 341 -14.39 -15.54 8.87
N ILE A 342 -15.06 -16.52 9.47
CA ILE A 342 -16.14 -16.30 10.44
C ILE A 342 -15.57 -16.69 11.80
N TRP A 343 -15.54 -15.76 12.74
CA TRP A 343 -14.91 -15.97 14.05
C TRP A 343 -15.90 -15.70 15.19
N GLY A 344 -15.71 -16.41 16.30
CA GLY A 344 -16.60 -16.41 17.47
C GLY A 344 -16.13 -17.41 18.50
N ASN A 345 -16.98 -18.32 18.95
CA ASN A 345 -16.54 -19.53 19.69
C ASN A 345 -16.10 -20.69 18.79
N ALA A 346 -16.10 -20.47 17.48
CA ALA A 346 -15.54 -21.35 16.47
C ALA A 346 -14.89 -20.48 15.39
N ILE A 347 -13.97 -21.06 14.60
CA ILE A 347 -13.36 -20.40 13.46
C ILE A 347 -13.71 -21.21 12.21
N LEU A 348 -14.44 -20.58 11.30
CA LEU A 348 -14.70 -21.11 9.96
C LEU A 348 -13.86 -20.30 8.97
N GLN A 349 -13.21 -21.00 8.04
CA GLN A 349 -12.39 -20.43 6.99
C GLN A 349 -12.93 -20.86 5.64
N SER A 350 -12.92 -19.97 4.65
CA SER A 350 -13.30 -20.25 3.27
C SER A 350 -12.42 -19.47 2.29
N ASN A 351 -12.13 -20.08 1.14
CA ASN A 351 -11.37 -19.45 0.04
C ASN A 351 -12.28 -18.98 -1.11
N ASP A 352 -13.51 -19.49 -1.18
CA ASP A 352 -14.52 -19.20 -2.22
C ASP A 352 -15.77 -18.50 -1.64
N LYS A 353 -15.81 -18.31 -0.32
CA LYS A 353 -16.95 -17.83 0.49
C LYS A 353 -18.19 -18.74 0.43
N GLN A 354 -18.07 -19.96 -0.10
CA GLN A 354 -19.17 -20.92 -0.22
C GLN A 354 -18.87 -22.22 0.55
N SER A 355 -17.66 -22.73 0.38
CA SER A 355 -17.16 -23.93 1.04
C SER A 355 -16.37 -23.55 2.28
N TYR A 356 -16.77 -24.06 3.44
CA TYR A 356 -16.16 -23.72 4.72
C TYR A 356 -15.44 -24.91 5.36
N ILE A 357 -14.27 -24.63 5.93
CA ILE A 357 -13.57 -25.53 6.84
C ILE A 357 -13.68 -24.98 8.27
N TYR A 358 -13.98 -25.85 9.21
CA TYR A 358 -13.92 -25.58 10.65
C TYR A 358 -12.53 -25.94 11.18
N LEU A 359 -11.87 -25.00 11.86
CA LEU A 359 -10.55 -25.22 12.47
C LEU A 359 -10.75 -25.78 13.89
N SER A 360 -10.60 -27.10 14.05
CA SER A 360 -10.97 -27.81 15.28
C SER A 360 -9.94 -27.74 16.40
N SER A 361 -8.76 -27.16 16.14
CA SER A 361 -7.74 -26.92 17.17
C SER A 361 -8.09 -25.78 18.14
N PHE A 362 -9.09 -24.95 17.81
CA PHE A 362 -9.54 -23.86 18.68
C PHE A 362 -10.64 -24.34 19.65
N PRO A 363 -10.53 -24.04 20.97
CA PRO A 363 -11.52 -24.47 21.95
C PRO A 363 -12.86 -23.74 21.81
N ASN A 364 -13.95 -24.48 22.01
CA ASN A 364 -15.31 -23.95 21.84
C ASN A 364 -15.88 -23.20 23.06
N ASP A 365 -15.15 -23.18 24.19
CA ASP A 365 -15.56 -22.57 25.46
C ASP A 365 -14.90 -21.19 25.73
N SER A 366 -14.04 -20.73 24.82
CA SER A 366 -13.32 -19.45 24.92
C SER A 366 -13.63 -18.55 23.71
N PRO A 367 -14.79 -17.86 23.68
CA PRO A 367 -15.19 -17.03 22.54
C PRO A 367 -14.17 -15.94 22.22
N ILE A 368 -13.94 -15.69 20.94
CA ILE A 368 -13.09 -14.61 20.44
C ILE A 368 -13.76 -13.27 20.72
N LYS A 369 -12.97 -12.35 21.26
CA LYS A 369 -13.34 -10.98 21.58
C LYS A 369 -13.00 -10.03 20.44
N TYR A 370 -11.78 -10.14 19.89
CA TYR A 370 -11.39 -9.44 18.66
C TYR A 370 -10.31 -10.21 17.88
N PHE A 371 -10.23 -9.91 16.59
CA PHE A 371 -9.42 -10.59 15.59
C PHE A 371 -8.48 -9.58 14.90
N VAL A 372 -7.22 -9.97 14.70
CA VAL A 372 -6.16 -9.09 14.17
C VAL A 372 -5.44 -9.81 13.03
N GLN A 373 -5.24 -9.09 11.92
CA GLN A 373 -4.55 -9.60 10.74
C GLN A 373 -3.31 -8.75 10.43
N SER A 374 -2.23 -9.41 10.04
CA SER A 374 -1.07 -8.76 9.43
C SER A 374 -1.29 -8.36 7.97
N PHE A 375 -2.27 -9.00 7.32
CA PHE A 375 -2.51 -9.05 5.87
C PHE A 375 -1.36 -9.66 5.05
N THR A 376 -0.31 -10.16 5.71
CA THR A 376 0.82 -10.91 5.13
C THR A 376 0.76 -12.41 5.43
N GLY A 377 -0.33 -12.87 6.05
CA GLY A 377 -0.60 -14.28 6.35
C GLY A 377 -0.57 -14.63 7.83
N GLU A 378 0.04 -13.82 8.70
CA GLU A 378 -0.02 -14.01 10.15
C GLU A 378 -1.34 -13.48 10.74
N ILE A 379 -1.94 -14.26 11.63
CA ILE A 379 -3.22 -13.95 12.29
C ILE A 379 -3.08 -14.16 13.79
N ALA A 380 -3.65 -13.24 14.58
CA ALA A 380 -3.78 -13.36 16.02
C ALA A 380 -5.21 -13.01 16.47
N PHE A 381 -5.67 -13.62 17.54
CA PHE A 381 -6.96 -13.29 18.13
C PHE A 381 -6.92 -13.43 19.65
N VAL A 382 -7.74 -12.59 20.30
CA VAL A 382 -7.85 -12.52 21.76
C VAL A 382 -9.24 -12.98 22.17
N THR A 383 -9.31 -13.80 23.21
CA THR A 383 -10.56 -14.35 23.76
C THR A 383 -11.12 -13.48 24.88
N ASP A 384 -12.37 -13.74 25.28
CA ASP A 384 -12.97 -13.11 26.47
C ASP A 384 -12.21 -13.42 27.77
N ARG A 385 -11.40 -14.49 27.77
CA ARG A 385 -10.53 -14.88 28.90
C ARG A 385 -9.14 -14.23 28.84
N GLU A 386 -8.93 -13.25 27.95
CA GLU A 386 -7.65 -12.58 27.71
C GLU A 386 -6.53 -13.54 27.27
N GLU A 387 -6.90 -14.67 26.65
CA GLU A 387 -5.95 -15.58 26.02
C GLU A 387 -5.59 -15.11 24.61
N ILE A 388 -4.31 -15.14 24.25
CA ILE A 388 -3.82 -14.84 22.90
C ILE A 388 -3.54 -16.16 22.18
N TRP A 389 -4.13 -16.26 21.00
CA TRP A 389 -3.98 -17.38 20.09
C TRP A 389 -3.48 -16.88 18.74
N VAL A 390 -2.66 -17.69 18.08
CA VAL A 390 -2.11 -17.35 16.76
C VAL A 390 -2.35 -18.46 15.75
N SER A 391 -2.41 -18.06 14.49
CA SER A 391 -2.47 -18.94 13.34
C SER A 391 -1.74 -18.30 12.16
N LYS A 392 -1.53 -19.09 11.10
CA LYS A 392 -0.98 -18.62 9.85
C LYS A 392 -1.87 -19.07 8.71
N GLU A 393 -2.20 -18.16 7.81
CA GLU A 393 -2.87 -18.43 6.55
C GLU A 393 -2.13 -19.56 5.82
N LEU A 394 -2.86 -20.34 5.01
CA LEU A 394 -2.36 -21.57 4.36
C LEU A 394 -2.09 -22.74 5.33
N GLY A 395 -2.44 -22.60 6.62
CA GLY A 395 -2.37 -23.66 7.62
C GLY A 395 -3.69 -23.84 8.36
N THR A 396 -3.80 -24.97 9.05
CA THR A 396 -4.93 -25.30 9.94
C THR A 396 -4.53 -25.28 11.41
N GLU A 397 -3.26 -24.98 11.69
CA GLU A 397 -2.69 -25.00 13.03
C GLU A 397 -3.05 -23.72 13.79
N ILE A 398 -3.52 -23.90 15.01
CA ILE A 398 -3.85 -22.82 15.94
C ILE A 398 -3.16 -23.15 17.26
N LYS A 399 -2.39 -22.18 17.79
CA LYS A 399 -1.66 -22.35 19.05
C LYS A 399 -1.97 -21.23 20.02
N LYS A 400 -2.20 -21.59 21.28
CA LYS A 400 -2.31 -20.66 22.40
C LYS A 400 -0.91 -20.23 22.82
N VAL A 401 -0.65 -18.93 22.78
CA VAL A 401 0.67 -18.38 23.15
C VAL A 401 0.64 -17.66 24.49
N TYR A 402 -0.53 -17.17 24.93
CA TYR A 402 -0.68 -16.53 26.23
C TYR A 402 -2.03 -16.84 26.87
N PRO A 403 -2.08 -17.10 28.19
CA PRO A 403 -0.97 -17.55 29.02
C PRO A 403 -0.56 -19.00 28.65
N SER A 404 0.73 -19.29 28.57
CA SER A 404 1.26 -20.63 28.25
C SER A 404 2.55 -20.91 29.04
N GLU A 405 2.87 -22.19 29.28
CA GLU A 405 4.13 -22.58 29.95
C GLU A 405 5.37 -22.03 29.21
N ALA A 406 5.32 -22.06 27.88
CA ALA A 406 6.36 -21.49 27.03
C ALA A 406 6.52 -19.96 27.21
N TRP A 407 5.42 -19.24 27.40
CA TRP A 407 5.46 -17.81 27.71
C TRP A 407 6.02 -17.54 29.10
N ASP A 408 5.67 -18.36 30.10
CA ASP A 408 6.22 -18.27 31.45
C ASP A 408 7.75 -18.47 31.42
N VAL A 409 8.24 -19.50 30.73
CA VAL A 409 9.68 -19.75 30.53
C VAL A 409 10.37 -18.54 29.89
N PHE A 410 9.77 -17.95 28.87
CA PHE A 410 10.30 -16.74 28.25
C PHE A 410 10.36 -15.57 29.25
N ASN A 411 9.28 -15.32 29.98
CA ASN A 411 9.20 -14.26 30.99
C ASN A 411 10.29 -14.44 32.08
N TYR A 412 10.46 -15.65 32.62
CA TYR A 412 11.51 -15.97 33.59
C TYR A 412 12.91 -15.67 33.04
N LEU A 413 13.20 -16.06 31.79
CA LEU A 413 14.49 -15.81 31.15
C LEU A 413 14.76 -14.32 30.94
N GLN A 414 13.74 -13.53 30.58
CA GLN A 414 13.89 -12.08 30.44
C GLN A 414 14.16 -11.39 31.77
N VAL A 415 13.50 -11.82 32.84
CA VAL A 415 13.75 -11.30 34.19
C VAL A 415 15.16 -11.64 34.66
N MET A 416 15.63 -12.87 34.43
CA MET A 416 17.02 -13.26 34.75
C MET A 416 18.07 -12.46 33.95
N ARG A 417 17.73 -12.00 32.75
CA ARG A 417 18.57 -11.10 31.94
C ARG A 417 18.51 -9.63 32.37
N GLY A 418 17.71 -9.29 33.38
CA GLY A 418 17.56 -7.93 33.88
C GLY A 418 16.72 -7.02 32.97
N SER A 419 15.79 -7.58 32.17
CA SER A 419 14.95 -6.76 31.30
C SER A 419 13.99 -5.87 32.10
N PRO A 420 13.92 -4.55 31.84
CA PRO A 420 13.04 -3.63 32.57
C PRO A 420 11.57 -3.72 32.14
N HIS A 421 11.27 -4.46 31.07
CA HIS A 421 9.92 -4.61 30.54
C HIS A 421 9.19 -5.84 31.10
N TYR A 422 9.93 -6.81 31.64
CA TYR A 422 9.39 -8.06 32.17
C TYR A 422 9.57 -8.10 33.68
N SER A 423 8.64 -8.72 34.38
CA SER A 423 8.68 -8.82 35.84
C SER A 423 7.92 -10.05 36.31
N LEU A 424 8.37 -10.60 37.44
CA LEU A 424 7.67 -11.66 38.17
C LEU A 424 6.71 -11.08 39.23
N THR A 425 6.93 -9.83 39.64
CA THR A 425 6.24 -9.21 40.77
C THR A 425 5.25 -8.13 40.34
N LEU A 426 5.55 -7.40 39.26
CA LEU A 426 4.67 -6.38 38.71
C LEU A 426 3.55 -7.05 37.92
N LYS A 427 2.31 -6.72 38.28
CA LYS A 427 1.14 -7.13 37.51
C LYS A 427 1.06 -6.26 36.25
N HIS A 428 0.67 -6.87 35.14
CA HIS A 428 0.42 -6.17 33.89
C HIS A 428 -0.98 -6.45 33.36
N SER A 429 -1.46 -5.56 32.50
CA SER A 429 -2.67 -5.79 31.70
C SER A 429 -2.39 -5.45 30.24
N ILE A 430 -2.86 -6.31 29.33
CA ILE A 430 -2.73 -6.09 27.89
C ILE A 430 -3.88 -5.18 27.46
N LEU A 431 -3.57 -4.01 26.89
CA LEU A 431 -4.61 -3.11 26.38
C LEU A 431 -5.06 -3.51 24.99
N THR A 432 -4.13 -3.85 24.11
CA THR A 432 -4.40 -4.22 22.72
C THR A 432 -3.20 -4.97 22.15
N ILE A 433 -3.47 -5.80 21.14
CA ILE A 433 -2.45 -6.41 20.28
C ILE A 433 -2.71 -6.00 18.83
N PHE A 434 -1.65 -5.81 18.05
CA PHE A 434 -1.75 -5.37 16.67
C PHE A 434 -0.49 -5.78 15.89
N TYR A 435 -0.56 -5.74 14.56
CA TYR A 435 0.58 -6.05 13.70
C TYR A 435 1.26 -4.77 13.21
N ILE A 436 2.59 -4.77 13.22
CA ILE A 436 3.43 -3.77 12.55
C ILE A 436 4.43 -4.53 11.69
N ASP A 437 4.44 -4.29 10.38
CA ASP A 437 5.35 -4.95 9.44
C ASP A 437 5.38 -6.49 9.54
N GLY A 438 4.22 -7.09 9.84
CA GLY A 438 4.10 -8.55 10.03
C GLY A 438 4.58 -9.07 11.39
N GLN A 439 5.09 -8.21 12.27
CA GLN A 439 5.42 -8.55 13.66
C GLN A 439 4.25 -8.26 14.59
N LEU A 440 4.00 -9.18 15.52
CA LEU A 440 2.94 -9.03 16.52
C LEU A 440 3.45 -8.16 17.67
N GLU A 441 2.75 -7.08 17.96
CA GLU A 441 3.07 -6.11 19.01
C GLU A 441 1.97 -6.10 20.07
N GLU A 442 2.35 -5.81 21.32
CA GLU A 442 1.43 -5.61 22.43
C GLU A 442 1.62 -4.24 23.08
N LEU A 443 0.51 -3.58 23.44
CA LEU A 443 0.51 -2.41 24.31
C LEU A 443 0.09 -2.83 25.71
N VAL A 444 0.98 -2.63 26.68
CA VAL A 444 0.83 -3.18 28.04
C VAL A 444 0.84 -2.05 29.08
N TYR A 445 -0.11 -2.11 30.01
CA TYR A 445 -0.12 -1.30 31.23
C TYR A 445 0.68 -2.00 32.32
N LEU A 446 1.73 -1.33 32.80
CA LEU A 446 2.52 -1.74 33.95
C LEU A 446 2.15 -0.87 35.15
N ALA A 447 1.65 -1.47 36.23
CA ALA A 447 1.42 -0.76 37.49
C ALA A 447 2.65 -0.85 38.40
N ASP A 448 3.16 0.29 38.89
CA ASP A 448 4.19 0.34 39.93
C ASP A 448 3.56 0.18 41.34
N THR A 449 4.38 -0.07 42.36
CA THR A 449 4.03 -0.19 43.78
C THR A 449 3.23 1.00 44.36
N ALA A 450 3.27 2.16 43.69
CA ALA A 450 2.50 3.36 44.04
C ALA A 450 1.29 3.63 43.11
N ASP A 451 0.90 2.67 42.27
CA ASP A 451 -0.16 2.78 41.23
C ASP A 451 0.08 3.89 40.20
N ASN A 452 1.31 4.41 40.13
CA ASN A 452 1.77 5.23 39.02
C ASN A 452 2.09 4.28 37.85
N GLY A 453 1.06 3.96 37.07
CA GLY A 453 1.23 3.06 35.93
C GLY A 453 1.83 3.74 34.71
N ARG A 454 2.52 2.96 33.88
CA ARG A 454 3.07 3.39 32.58
C ARG A 454 2.58 2.46 31.47
N LEU A 455 2.34 3.03 30.28
CA LEU A 455 2.12 2.24 29.07
C LEU A 455 3.45 1.94 28.39
N VAL A 456 3.61 0.71 27.94
CA VAL A 456 4.81 0.25 27.25
C VAL A 456 4.38 -0.61 26.07
N ARG A 457 4.83 -0.23 24.87
CA ARG A 457 4.76 -1.08 23.68
C ARG A 457 5.90 -2.09 23.66
N ARG A 458 5.62 -3.33 23.29
CA ARG A 458 6.60 -4.42 23.21
C ARG A 458 6.31 -5.31 22.02
N GLU A 459 7.37 -5.77 21.37
CA GLU A 459 7.28 -6.88 20.43
C GLU A 459 6.85 -8.14 21.21
N PHE A 460 5.73 -8.75 20.81
CA PHE A 460 5.30 -10.01 21.40
C PHE A 460 6.27 -11.10 20.94
N PRO A 461 6.88 -11.87 21.85
CA PRO A 461 7.99 -12.78 21.56
C PRO A 461 7.54 -14.09 20.87
N LEU A 462 6.73 -13.98 19.83
CA LEU A 462 5.99 -15.08 19.20
C LEU A 462 6.91 -16.24 18.80
N SER A 463 7.98 -15.94 18.07
CA SER A 463 8.92 -16.97 17.60
C SER A 463 9.65 -17.68 18.75
N HIS A 464 9.90 -16.99 19.87
CA HIS A 464 10.52 -17.61 21.05
C HIS A 464 9.53 -18.50 21.80
N VAL A 465 8.31 -18.01 22.02
CA VAL A 465 7.25 -18.77 22.70
C VAL A 465 6.92 -20.04 21.92
N LEU A 466 6.74 -19.95 20.60
CA LEU A 466 6.44 -21.13 19.79
C LEU A 466 7.62 -22.11 19.70
N ALA A 467 8.87 -21.62 19.71
CA ALA A 467 10.05 -22.49 19.76
C ALA A 467 10.18 -23.22 21.10
N TYR A 468 9.87 -22.55 22.22
CA TYR A 468 9.86 -23.20 23.54
C TYR A 468 8.70 -24.18 23.68
N ASP A 469 7.51 -23.83 23.19
CA ASP A 469 6.36 -24.74 23.13
C ASP A 469 6.71 -26.01 22.34
N LEU A 470 7.38 -25.87 21.20
CA LEU A 470 7.88 -27.01 20.43
C LEU A 470 8.83 -27.87 21.28
N LEU A 471 9.83 -27.27 21.95
CA LEU A 471 10.79 -28.03 22.77
C LEU A 471 10.14 -28.75 23.95
N ILE A 472 9.13 -28.14 24.59
CA ILE A 472 8.39 -28.71 25.73
C ILE A 472 7.54 -29.90 25.27
N THR A 473 6.92 -29.80 24.10
CA THR A 473 5.98 -30.81 23.60
C THR A 473 6.64 -31.92 22.77
N THR A 474 7.86 -31.70 22.27
CA THR A 474 8.54 -32.66 21.39
C THR A 474 9.04 -33.88 22.17
N PRO A 475 8.74 -35.11 21.71
CA PRO A 475 9.28 -36.32 22.32
C PRO A 475 10.81 -36.34 22.31
N ASN A 476 11.41 -36.74 23.42
CA ASN A 476 12.85 -36.84 23.58
C ASN A 476 13.28 -38.26 24.04
N LYS A 477 14.55 -38.59 23.79
CA LYS A 477 15.18 -39.85 24.21
C LYS A 477 16.57 -39.58 24.76
N GLU A 478 16.95 -40.31 25.80
CA GLU A 478 18.32 -40.30 26.30
C GLU A 478 19.22 -41.14 25.39
N MET A 479 20.41 -40.62 25.09
CA MET A 479 21.39 -41.25 24.23
C MET A 479 22.79 -41.11 24.85
N ARG A 480 23.53 -42.21 24.95
CA ARG A 480 24.96 -42.19 25.30
C ARG A 480 25.82 -42.07 24.05
N HIS A 481 26.65 -41.04 24.00
CA HIS A 481 27.68 -40.88 22.97
C HIS A 481 29.01 -40.51 23.63
N ASN A 482 30.10 -41.22 23.31
CA ASN A 482 31.43 -41.02 23.92
C ASN A 482 31.45 -40.96 25.46
N GLY A 483 30.59 -41.75 26.13
CA GLY A 483 30.53 -41.81 27.60
C GLY A 483 29.80 -40.63 28.27
N LEU A 484 29.23 -39.71 27.49
CA LEU A 484 28.39 -38.62 27.95
C LEU A 484 26.92 -38.91 27.63
N ASP A 485 26.04 -38.58 28.57
CA ASP A 485 24.58 -38.69 28.43
C ASP A 485 24.03 -37.43 27.76
N TYR A 486 23.30 -37.60 26.65
CA TYR A 486 22.66 -36.54 25.88
C TYR A 486 21.16 -36.80 25.76
N ILE A 487 20.37 -35.72 25.68
CA ILE A 487 18.95 -35.80 25.35
C ILE A 487 18.81 -35.44 23.86
N ARG A 488 18.29 -36.38 23.07
CA ARG A 488 17.99 -36.19 21.64
C ARG A 488 16.50 -35.97 21.45
N PHE A 489 16.13 -34.87 20.81
CA PHE A 489 14.76 -34.56 20.44
C PHE A 489 14.42 -35.13 19.06
N ALA A 490 13.17 -35.53 18.86
CA ALA A 490 12.66 -35.88 17.53
C ALA A 490 12.69 -34.65 16.61
N HIS A 491 13.15 -34.81 15.37
CA HIS A 491 13.21 -33.70 14.41
C HIS A 491 11.87 -33.58 13.67
N LEU A 492 11.05 -32.61 14.06
CA LEU A 492 9.71 -32.39 13.46
C LEU A 492 9.76 -31.58 12.17
N CYS A 493 10.83 -30.81 11.93
CA CYS A 493 10.96 -30.01 10.72
C CYS A 493 11.45 -30.87 9.53
N PRO A 494 10.78 -30.85 8.36
CA PRO A 494 11.14 -31.72 7.23
C PRO A 494 12.40 -31.29 6.47
N PHE A 495 12.92 -30.10 6.73
CA PHE A 495 14.16 -29.58 6.12
C PHE A 495 15.04 -28.91 7.17
N ALA A 496 16.32 -28.75 6.84
CA ALA A 496 17.28 -28.02 7.67
C ALA A 496 17.70 -26.68 7.04
N VAL A 497 17.67 -26.56 5.71
CA VAL A 497 18.10 -25.35 4.99
C VAL A 497 17.12 -25.02 3.87
N VAL A 498 16.77 -23.74 3.75
CA VAL A 498 16.00 -23.15 2.65
C VAL A 498 16.87 -22.11 1.96
N ARG A 499 16.99 -22.16 0.63
CA ARG A 499 17.69 -21.13 -0.16
C ARG A 499 16.89 -20.77 -1.41
N TYR A 500 16.69 -19.48 -1.63
CA TYR A 500 16.18 -18.94 -2.89
C TYR A 500 17.37 -18.65 -3.79
N VAL A 501 17.30 -19.06 -5.05
CA VAL A 501 18.34 -18.84 -6.07
C VAL A 501 17.68 -18.56 -7.41
N ASP A 502 18.48 -18.10 -8.37
CA ASP A 502 18.01 -17.75 -9.72
C ASP A 502 16.88 -16.71 -9.70
N LEU A 503 16.93 -15.77 -8.74
CA LEU A 503 15.97 -14.67 -8.64
C LEU A 503 16.28 -13.61 -9.71
N PRO A 504 15.28 -13.04 -10.39
CA PRO A 504 15.50 -11.95 -11.33
C PRO A 504 15.87 -10.65 -10.59
N GLN A 505 16.20 -9.61 -11.35
CA GLN A 505 16.49 -8.29 -10.77
C GLN A 505 15.28 -7.78 -9.99
N PRO A 506 15.43 -7.42 -8.69
CA PRO A 506 14.29 -7.05 -7.87
C PRO A 506 13.49 -5.86 -8.41
N GLN A 507 14.14 -4.89 -9.06
CA GLN A 507 13.52 -3.63 -9.50
C GLN A 507 12.43 -3.85 -10.55
N GLU A 508 12.62 -4.83 -11.43
CA GLU A 508 11.67 -5.18 -12.49
C GLU A 508 10.28 -5.52 -11.92
N PHE A 509 10.25 -6.28 -10.82
CA PHE A 509 9.00 -6.81 -10.23
C PHE A 509 8.56 -6.11 -8.95
N THR A 510 9.48 -5.59 -8.12
CA THR A 510 9.12 -4.86 -6.90
C THR A 510 8.69 -3.43 -7.19
N ARG A 511 9.13 -2.89 -8.32
CA ARG A 511 8.90 -1.51 -8.76
C ARG A 511 9.40 -0.47 -7.75
N MET A 512 10.36 -0.85 -6.90
CA MET A 512 10.98 0.03 -5.91
C MET A 512 12.16 0.78 -6.53
N GLU A 513 12.10 2.11 -6.46
CA GLU A 513 13.21 2.96 -6.89
C GLU A 513 14.24 3.12 -5.78
N HIS A 514 15.52 2.99 -6.14
CA HIS A 514 16.61 3.06 -5.19
C HIS A 514 17.46 4.30 -5.45
N TYR A 515 17.65 5.10 -4.40
CA TYR A 515 18.45 6.32 -4.45
C TYR A 515 19.62 6.22 -3.49
N PHE A 516 20.78 6.66 -3.97
CA PHE A 516 21.99 6.75 -3.19
C PHE A 516 22.37 8.22 -3.01
N ALA A 517 22.60 8.61 -1.75
CA ALA A 517 23.10 9.92 -1.38
C ALA A 517 24.09 9.80 -0.20
N MET A 518 25.25 10.43 -0.34
CA MET A 518 26.22 10.62 0.75
C MET A 518 26.16 12.05 1.29
N PRO A 519 26.45 12.24 2.59
CA PRO A 519 26.61 13.59 3.12
C PRO A 519 27.76 14.32 2.41
N PRO A 520 27.69 15.66 2.29
CA PRO A 520 28.75 16.42 1.66
C PRO A 520 30.05 16.33 2.48
N GLU A 521 31.20 16.42 1.83
CA GLU A 521 32.48 16.38 2.53
C GLU A 521 32.71 17.69 3.29
N ILE A 522 33.29 17.59 4.48
CA ILE A 522 33.60 18.75 5.31
C ILE A 522 35.11 18.93 5.40
N MET A 523 35.55 20.18 5.35
CA MET A 523 36.97 20.55 5.45
C MET A 523 37.43 20.67 6.92
N GLU A 524 36.52 20.52 7.88
CA GLU A 524 36.85 20.50 9.31
C GLU A 524 37.64 19.24 9.66
N LYS A 525 38.78 19.40 10.35
CA LYS A 525 39.69 18.31 10.72
C LYS A 525 39.05 17.21 11.56
N THR A 526 37.99 17.53 12.30
CA THR A 526 37.30 16.59 13.17
C THR A 526 36.38 15.64 12.40
N GLY A 527 35.98 15.98 11.18
CA GLY A 527 35.04 15.20 10.39
C GLY A 527 33.58 15.27 10.86
N PHE A 528 33.24 16.16 11.81
CA PHE A 528 31.85 16.38 12.26
C PHE A 528 31.14 17.50 11.51
N HIS A 529 29.92 17.22 11.09
CA HIS A 529 29.04 18.19 10.44
C HIS A 529 28.57 19.27 11.41
N ASP A 530 28.44 20.50 10.91
CA ASP A 530 27.73 21.60 11.57
C ASP A 530 26.29 21.76 11.04
N GLU A 531 25.50 22.62 11.68
CA GLU A 531 24.11 22.87 11.28
C GLU A 531 23.98 23.31 9.82
N LYS A 532 24.91 24.15 9.33
CA LYS A 532 24.90 24.62 7.94
C LYS A 532 25.11 23.47 6.96
N SER A 533 26.05 22.56 7.24
CA SER A 533 26.32 21.40 6.39
C SER A 533 25.19 20.38 6.37
N LEU A 534 24.49 20.21 7.49
CA LEU A 534 23.30 19.36 7.55
C LEU A 534 22.12 19.97 6.78
N ILE A 535 21.93 21.29 6.85
CA ILE A 535 20.93 22.00 6.04
C ILE A 535 21.22 21.83 4.54
N VAL A 536 22.49 21.96 4.14
CA VAL A 536 22.90 21.70 2.75
C VAL A 536 22.57 20.26 2.38
N TYR A 537 22.92 19.27 3.20
CA TYR A 537 22.63 17.87 2.91
C TYR A 537 21.13 17.60 2.75
N GLN A 538 20.30 18.15 3.64
CA GLN A 538 18.84 18.07 3.53
C GLN A 538 18.33 18.72 2.24
N GLY A 539 18.86 19.90 1.87
CA GLY A 539 18.51 20.59 0.63
C GLY A 539 18.88 19.79 -0.63
N LEU A 540 20.04 19.14 -0.63
CA LEU A 540 20.50 18.30 -1.75
C LEU A 540 19.60 17.06 -1.93
N VAL A 541 19.25 16.38 -0.82
CA VAL A 541 18.33 15.23 -0.87
C VAL A 541 16.93 15.64 -1.29
N TYR A 542 16.42 16.78 -0.80
CA TYR A 542 15.15 17.33 -1.24
C TYR A 542 15.16 17.65 -2.74
N GLN A 543 16.22 18.32 -3.22
CA GLN A 543 16.38 18.65 -4.63
C GLN A 543 16.46 17.40 -5.52
N LEU A 544 17.16 16.35 -5.08
CA LEU A 544 17.23 15.07 -5.78
C LEU A 544 15.83 14.48 -6.01
N LEU A 545 14.99 14.49 -4.99
CA LEU A 545 13.62 13.96 -5.07
C LEU A 545 12.67 14.89 -5.81
N GLN A 546 12.88 16.21 -5.72
CA GLN A 546 12.15 17.20 -6.52
C GLN A 546 12.47 17.07 -8.01
N LEU A 547 13.73 16.79 -8.37
CA LEU A 547 14.09 16.53 -9.77
C LEU A 547 13.33 15.33 -10.31
N HIS A 548 13.22 14.27 -9.52
CA HIS A 548 12.40 13.12 -9.86
C HIS A 548 10.92 13.48 -10.06
N SER A 549 10.29 14.18 -9.12
CA SER A 549 8.88 14.56 -9.28
C SER A 549 8.65 15.48 -10.49
N SER A 550 9.61 16.37 -10.78
CA SER A 550 9.59 17.26 -11.94
C SER A 550 9.88 16.57 -13.29
N TYR A 551 10.36 15.32 -13.26
CA TYR A 551 10.68 14.52 -14.45
C TYR A 551 9.42 13.91 -15.09
N HIS A 552 8.28 13.91 -14.39
CA HIS A 552 7.01 13.44 -14.93
C HIS A 552 6.44 14.42 -15.98
N ARG A 553 7.09 14.51 -17.14
CA ARG A 553 6.79 15.41 -18.25
C ARG A 553 6.32 14.65 -19.48
N ALA A 554 5.60 15.34 -20.35
CA ALA A 554 5.09 14.76 -21.58
C ALA A 554 6.19 14.40 -22.61
N TYR A 555 7.28 15.15 -22.63
CA TYR A 555 8.39 14.99 -23.58
C TYR A 555 9.46 14.05 -23.03
N ALA A 556 10.06 13.25 -23.92
CA ALA A 556 11.20 12.41 -23.57
C ALA A 556 12.48 13.25 -23.39
N ASP A 557 13.18 13.08 -22.27
CA ASP A 557 14.54 13.62 -22.10
C ASP A 557 15.54 12.77 -22.91
N PRO A 558 16.68 13.35 -23.37
CA PRO A 558 17.71 12.61 -24.12
C PRO A 558 18.39 11.49 -23.33
N VAL A 559 18.32 11.55 -22.00
CA VAL A 559 18.88 10.57 -21.07
C VAL A 559 17.76 10.12 -20.14
N HIS A 560 17.61 8.80 -20.03
CA HIS A 560 16.56 8.11 -19.28
C HIS A 560 16.90 8.03 -17.79
N ASP A 561 17.14 9.19 -17.19
CA ASP A 561 17.45 9.31 -15.77
C ASP A 561 16.86 10.61 -15.21
N PRO A 562 16.00 10.57 -14.17
CA PRO A 562 15.52 11.78 -13.51
C PRO A 562 16.65 12.65 -12.95
N THR A 563 17.83 12.08 -12.66
CA THR A 563 19.00 12.81 -12.20
C THR A 563 19.88 13.31 -13.34
N TRP A 564 19.54 13.08 -14.61
CA TRP A 564 20.29 13.63 -15.75
C TRP A 564 20.43 15.16 -15.66
N ARG A 565 19.36 15.86 -15.31
CA ARG A 565 19.36 17.33 -15.21
C ARG A 565 20.26 17.85 -14.09
N TRP A 566 20.47 17.03 -13.04
CA TRP A 566 21.45 17.26 -11.99
C TRP A 566 22.89 17.21 -12.53
N TRP A 567 23.14 16.44 -13.60
CA TRP A 567 24.47 16.28 -14.17
C TRP A 567 24.67 16.88 -15.57
N LYS A 568 23.65 17.45 -16.20
CA LYS A 568 23.76 18.06 -17.53
C LYS A 568 24.89 19.10 -17.58
N ASN A 569 25.08 19.84 -16.48
CA ASN A 569 26.16 20.80 -16.29
C ASN A 569 27.24 20.27 -15.32
N LYS A 570 27.28 18.96 -15.03
CA LYS A 570 28.14 18.34 -14.01
C LYS A 570 29.59 18.77 -14.14
N LYS A 571 30.09 18.94 -15.35
CA LYS A 571 31.47 19.35 -15.57
C LYS A 571 31.70 20.79 -15.10
N GLU A 572 30.86 21.74 -15.52
CA GLU A 572 30.97 23.15 -15.13
C GLU A 572 30.69 23.35 -13.64
N ASP A 573 29.65 22.70 -13.11
CA ASP A 573 29.28 22.77 -11.69
C ASP A 573 30.34 22.09 -10.81
N ALA A 574 30.85 20.91 -11.18
CA ALA A 574 31.91 20.26 -10.43
C ALA A 574 33.22 21.05 -10.49
N GLU A 575 33.59 21.62 -11.64
CA GLU A 575 34.75 22.52 -11.76
C GLU A 575 34.57 23.75 -10.88
N TYR A 576 33.38 24.34 -10.82
CA TYR A 576 33.04 25.46 -9.94
C TYR A 576 33.13 25.08 -8.46
N TYR A 577 32.45 24.02 -8.01
CA TYR A 577 32.49 23.60 -6.60
C TYR A 577 33.88 23.15 -6.18
N THR A 578 34.64 22.50 -7.07
CA THR A 578 36.04 22.15 -6.85
C THR A 578 36.91 23.40 -6.73
N TYR A 579 36.71 24.40 -7.58
CA TYR A 579 37.44 25.68 -7.52
C TYR A 579 37.12 26.42 -6.22
N VAL A 580 35.84 26.55 -5.84
CA VAL A 580 35.42 27.24 -4.62
C VAL A 580 35.95 26.54 -3.37
N ALA A 581 35.89 25.21 -3.32
CA ALA A 581 36.46 24.41 -2.23
C ALA A 581 37.99 24.51 -2.16
N SER A 582 38.68 24.40 -3.32
CA SER A 582 40.15 24.51 -3.40
C SER A 582 40.66 25.87 -2.95
N ASN A 583 39.88 26.94 -3.14
CA ASN A 583 40.20 28.30 -2.72
C ASN A 583 39.63 28.67 -1.34
N TRP A 584 39.08 27.71 -0.59
CA TRP A 584 38.53 27.91 0.77
C TRP A 584 37.44 28.99 0.82
N ASN A 585 36.76 29.22 -0.30
CA ASN A 585 35.77 30.27 -0.45
C ASN A 585 34.34 29.76 -0.24
N THR A 586 34.20 28.51 0.22
CA THR A 586 32.91 27.90 0.58
C THR A 586 32.41 28.53 1.88
N SER A 587 31.18 29.05 1.88
CA SER A 587 30.56 29.77 3.01
C SER A 587 30.40 28.95 4.31
N ALA A 588 30.69 27.65 4.28
CA ALA A 588 30.63 26.74 5.42
C ALA A 588 31.73 25.66 5.45
N GLY A 589 32.78 25.74 4.60
CA GLY A 589 33.85 24.72 4.58
C GLY A 589 33.39 23.35 4.08
N ILE A 590 32.48 23.33 3.10
CA ILE A 590 31.81 22.11 2.61
C ILE A 590 32.13 21.91 1.13
N TYR A 591 32.43 20.67 0.74
CA TYR A 591 32.54 20.24 -0.65
C TYR A 591 31.43 19.24 -0.99
N VAL A 592 30.74 19.48 -2.11
CA VAL A 592 29.65 18.61 -2.59
C VAL A 592 30.15 17.81 -3.78
N ASP A 593 30.33 16.50 -3.58
CA ASP A 593 30.56 15.58 -4.69
C ASP A 593 29.23 15.18 -5.33
N MET A 594 28.95 15.79 -6.49
CA MET A 594 27.73 15.56 -7.27
C MET A 594 27.62 14.12 -7.81
N ALA A 595 28.71 13.34 -7.82
CA ALA A 595 28.67 11.93 -8.23
C ALA A 595 28.01 11.01 -7.18
N ASN A 596 27.91 11.44 -5.92
CA ASN A 596 27.35 10.63 -4.85
C ASN A 596 25.82 10.69 -4.72
N TYR A 597 25.14 11.41 -5.62
CA TYR A 597 23.69 11.60 -5.65
C TYR A 597 23.13 10.99 -6.93
N ILE A 598 22.88 9.68 -6.92
CA ILE A 598 22.53 8.90 -8.10
C ILE A 598 21.28 8.05 -7.85
N LYS A 599 20.55 7.77 -8.92
CA LYS A 599 19.57 6.69 -8.95
C LYS A 599 20.26 5.36 -9.30
N MET A 600 19.88 4.29 -8.62
CA MET A 600 20.45 2.95 -8.83
C MET A 600 19.49 2.10 -9.67
N TYR A 601 20.00 1.48 -10.74
CA TYR A 601 19.24 0.62 -11.65
C TYR A 601 19.69 -0.86 -11.64
N ASP A 602 20.90 -1.14 -11.15
CA ASP A 602 21.51 -2.48 -11.20
C ASP A 602 21.56 -3.15 -9.82
N GLN A 603 20.42 -3.29 -9.14
CA GLN A 603 20.39 -3.96 -7.84
C GLN A 603 20.42 -5.49 -7.98
N MET A 604 21.35 -6.13 -7.26
CA MET A 604 21.41 -7.58 -7.17
C MET A 604 20.41 -8.12 -6.13
N PRO A 605 19.78 -9.28 -6.38
CA PRO A 605 18.86 -9.89 -5.42
C PRO A 605 19.61 -10.42 -4.20
N GLU A 606 19.13 -10.11 -2.99
CA GLU A 606 19.74 -10.55 -1.73
C GLU A 606 19.38 -12.00 -1.34
N ASN A 607 19.08 -12.87 -2.31
CA ASN A 607 18.56 -14.23 -2.07
C ASN A 607 17.30 -14.28 -1.18
N LEU A 608 16.51 -13.20 -1.20
CA LEU A 608 15.24 -13.07 -0.51
C LEU A 608 14.13 -12.86 -1.53
N LEU A 609 12.98 -13.50 -1.29
CA LEU A 609 11.80 -13.26 -2.11
C LEU A 609 11.23 -11.86 -1.81
N PRO A 610 10.75 -11.16 -2.85
CA PRO A 610 10.15 -9.83 -2.71
C PRO A 610 8.77 -9.90 -2.06
N SER A 611 8.50 -9.00 -1.11
CA SER A 611 7.20 -8.91 -0.41
C SER A 611 6.05 -8.48 -1.32
N LYS A 612 6.36 -7.77 -2.41
CA LYS A 612 5.43 -7.28 -3.43
C LYS A 612 5.96 -7.63 -4.82
N LEU A 613 5.07 -8.12 -5.68
CA LEU A 613 5.33 -8.44 -7.08
C LEU A 613 4.30 -7.70 -7.93
N TYR A 614 4.73 -7.04 -9.00
CA TYR A 614 3.85 -6.43 -10.00
C TYR A 614 3.96 -7.20 -11.32
N LEU A 615 2.83 -7.66 -11.84
CA LEU A 615 2.74 -8.39 -13.10
C LEU A 615 1.90 -7.59 -14.10
N ASP A 616 2.52 -7.22 -15.21
CA ASP A 616 1.86 -6.71 -16.41
C ASP A 616 1.35 -7.88 -17.27
N LYS A 617 0.64 -7.59 -18.35
CA LYS A 617 0.06 -8.60 -19.23
C LYS A 617 1.11 -9.58 -19.75
N HIS A 618 0.86 -10.89 -19.56
CA HIS A 618 1.77 -11.98 -19.97
C HIS A 618 3.19 -11.93 -19.38
N THR A 619 3.41 -11.18 -18.31
CA THR A 619 4.71 -11.19 -17.62
C THR A 619 4.90 -12.45 -16.80
N GLU A 620 6.14 -12.92 -16.71
CA GLU A 620 6.52 -14.11 -15.95
C GLU A 620 7.58 -13.78 -14.88
N TYR A 621 7.44 -14.38 -13.71
CA TYR A 621 8.38 -14.32 -12.60
C TYR A 621 8.84 -15.74 -12.24
N THR A 622 10.13 -15.99 -12.44
CA THR A 622 10.70 -17.34 -12.32
C THR A 622 11.85 -17.34 -11.31
N PHE A 623 11.88 -18.34 -10.42
CA PHE A 623 12.97 -18.53 -9.46
C PHE A 623 13.07 -20.00 -9.03
N SER A 624 14.15 -20.34 -8.32
CA SER A 624 14.38 -21.67 -7.77
C SER A 624 14.46 -21.69 -6.24
N LEU A 625 13.84 -22.69 -5.63
CA LEU A 625 13.90 -22.97 -4.19
C LEU A 625 14.66 -24.26 -3.92
N TYR A 626 15.75 -24.17 -3.16
CA TYR A 626 16.51 -25.32 -2.67
C TYR A 626 16.14 -25.65 -1.23
N LEU A 627 15.69 -26.88 -1.00
CA LEU A 627 15.40 -27.44 0.32
C LEU A 627 16.36 -28.60 0.59
N SER A 628 17.17 -28.48 1.65
CA SER A 628 18.09 -29.54 2.08
C SER A 628 17.59 -30.18 3.37
N MET A 629 17.62 -31.51 3.45
CA MET A 629 17.31 -32.24 4.68
C MET A 629 18.36 -32.03 5.78
N ARG A 630 19.56 -31.58 5.42
CA ARG A 630 20.72 -31.58 6.33
C ARG A 630 21.55 -30.31 6.23
N THR A 631 22.14 -29.93 7.36
CA THR A 631 23.31 -29.04 7.38
C THR A 631 24.60 -29.86 7.30
N THR A 632 25.72 -29.26 6.92
CA THR A 632 27.03 -29.93 6.84
C THR A 632 27.52 -30.52 8.18
N LYS A 633 26.88 -30.16 9.30
CA LYS A 633 27.26 -30.54 10.67
C LYS A 633 26.35 -31.61 11.31
N GLN A 634 25.23 -31.99 10.69
CA GLN A 634 24.26 -32.94 11.25
C GLN A 634 24.47 -34.36 10.69
N SER A 635 24.52 -35.37 11.57
CA SER A 635 24.57 -36.78 11.19
C SER A 635 23.20 -37.28 10.69
N MET A 636 23.17 -38.41 9.98
CA MET A 636 21.92 -39.00 9.49
C MET A 636 20.92 -39.28 10.62
N GLY A 637 19.62 -39.16 10.31
CA GLY A 637 18.55 -39.76 11.13
C GLY A 637 18.72 -41.27 11.26
N GLU A 638 18.15 -41.88 12.28
CA GLU A 638 18.31 -43.32 12.55
C GLU A 638 17.45 -44.19 11.61
N SER A 639 16.37 -43.63 11.07
CA SER A 639 15.46 -44.33 10.15
C SER A 639 15.64 -43.92 8.70
N ALA A 640 15.29 -44.81 7.77
CA ALA A 640 15.24 -44.49 6.34
C ALA A 640 14.19 -43.39 6.05
N ASP A 641 13.10 -43.38 6.82
CA ASP A 641 12.00 -42.42 6.69
C ASP A 641 12.42 -40.99 7.07
N GLU A 642 13.18 -40.82 8.16
CA GLU A 642 13.75 -39.52 8.57
C GLU A 642 14.73 -38.94 7.54
N ASN A 643 15.26 -39.79 6.66
CA ASN A 643 16.23 -39.43 5.63
C ASN A 643 15.63 -39.42 4.21
N SER A 644 14.30 -39.56 4.08
CA SER A 644 13.62 -39.58 2.79
C SER A 644 13.28 -38.19 2.26
N LEU A 645 13.70 -37.89 1.02
CA LEU A 645 13.31 -36.67 0.29
C LEU A 645 11.81 -36.62 -0.02
N GLN A 646 11.09 -37.74 0.12
CA GLN A 646 9.64 -37.81 -0.05
C GLN A 646 8.87 -37.05 1.02
N ASN A 647 9.49 -36.66 2.14
CA ASN A 647 8.83 -35.86 3.17
C ASN A 647 8.92 -34.34 2.89
N ILE A 648 9.69 -33.93 1.88
CA ILE A 648 9.83 -32.53 1.47
C ILE A 648 8.91 -32.26 0.28
N TRP A 649 7.71 -31.77 0.58
CA TRP A 649 6.76 -31.27 -0.41
C TRP A 649 6.57 -29.76 -0.29
N LEU A 650 6.57 -29.07 -1.43
CA LEU A 650 6.20 -27.66 -1.51
C LEU A 650 4.77 -27.56 -2.05
N THR A 651 3.94 -26.78 -1.36
CA THR A 651 2.61 -26.40 -1.81
C THR A 651 2.62 -24.92 -2.18
N LEU A 652 2.00 -24.60 -3.31
CA LEU A 652 1.80 -23.25 -3.78
C LEU A 652 0.29 -22.98 -3.84
N ILE A 653 -0.15 -21.87 -3.27
CA ILE A 653 -1.56 -21.45 -3.24
C ILE A 653 -1.65 -20.05 -3.85
N LEU A 654 -2.57 -19.90 -4.80
CA LEU A 654 -2.89 -18.63 -5.45
C LEU A 654 -4.27 -18.15 -5.00
N ALA A 655 -4.39 -16.86 -4.74
CA ALA A 655 -5.68 -16.26 -4.35
C ALA A 655 -6.65 -16.10 -5.53
N HIS A 656 -6.12 -15.75 -6.72
CA HIS A 656 -6.91 -15.46 -7.93
C HIS A 656 -6.41 -16.31 -9.12
N PRO A 657 -6.69 -17.63 -9.13
CA PRO A 657 -6.23 -18.55 -10.18
C PRO A 657 -6.85 -18.26 -11.55
N GLU A 658 -7.90 -17.44 -11.64
CA GLU A 658 -8.50 -16.99 -12.89
C GLU A 658 -7.57 -16.05 -13.68
N TYR A 659 -6.73 -15.26 -13.00
CA TYR A 659 -5.79 -14.30 -13.63
C TYR A 659 -4.34 -14.78 -13.62
N ILE A 660 -3.91 -15.48 -12.56
CA ILE A 660 -2.52 -15.95 -12.42
C ILE A 660 -2.46 -17.46 -12.62
N HIS A 661 -1.41 -17.93 -13.26
CA HIS A 661 -1.05 -19.34 -13.27
C HIS A 661 0.34 -19.56 -12.68
N THR A 662 0.56 -20.73 -12.10
CA THR A 662 1.87 -21.14 -11.63
C THR A 662 2.22 -22.53 -12.12
N HIS A 663 3.48 -22.70 -12.50
CA HIS A 663 4.07 -24.00 -12.78
C HIS A 663 5.13 -24.32 -11.72
N LEU A 664 5.07 -25.53 -11.17
CA LEU A 664 5.96 -26.01 -10.12
C LEU A 664 6.62 -27.31 -10.55
N HIS A 665 7.94 -27.26 -10.76
CA HIS A 665 8.72 -28.43 -11.19
C HIS A 665 9.69 -28.89 -10.10
N ARG A 666 9.52 -30.13 -9.62
CA ARG A 666 10.33 -30.74 -8.56
C ARG A 666 11.49 -31.54 -9.17
N GLN A 667 12.71 -31.21 -8.75
CA GLN A 667 13.94 -31.92 -9.13
C GLN A 667 14.66 -32.44 -7.90
N GLU A 668 14.78 -33.76 -7.76
CA GLU A 668 15.51 -34.38 -6.66
C GLU A 668 17.01 -34.44 -6.94
N LEU A 669 17.82 -33.97 -5.99
CA LEU A 669 19.28 -34.00 -6.04
C LEU A 669 19.78 -34.96 -4.96
N ILE A 670 19.64 -36.25 -5.25
CA ILE A 670 19.90 -37.36 -4.31
C ILE A 670 21.31 -37.29 -3.73
N SER A 671 22.33 -37.02 -4.57
CA SER A 671 23.73 -36.90 -4.15
C SER A 671 23.98 -35.78 -3.14
N ARG A 672 23.08 -34.80 -3.05
CA ARG A 672 23.14 -33.65 -2.13
C ARG A 672 22.12 -33.72 -1.00
N GLY A 673 21.26 -34.75 -0.96
CA GLY A 673 20.16 -34.84 0.01
C GLY A 673 19.24 -33.62 -0.02
N SER A 674 18.97 -33.10 -1.22
CA SER A 674 18.20 -31.86 -1.41
C SER A 674 17.20 -31.97 -2.56
N VAL A 675 16.19 -31.11 -2.53
CA VAL A 675 15.19 -30.96 -3.59
C VAL A 675 15.25 -29.53 -4.09
N ARG A 676 15.34 -29.36 -5.41
CA ARG A 676 15.20 -28.07 -6.10
C ARG A 676 13.79 -27.99 -6.68
N TYR A 677 13.06 -26.93 -6.34
CA TYR A 677 11.80 -26.58 -6.97
C TYR A 677 12.02 -25.39 -7.90
N VAL A 678 11.74 -25.56 -9.19
CA VAL A 678 11.68 -24.44 -10.14
C VAL A 678 10.23 -23.95 -10.15
N ILE A 679 10.05 -22.66 -9.88
CA ILE A 679 8.73 -22.03 -9.70
C ILE A 679 8.62 -20.92 -10.74
N GLU A 680 7.59 -21.01 -11.56
CA GLU A 680 7.24 -20.04 -12.60
C GLU A 680 5.85 -19.50 -12.30
N ILE A 681 5.71 -18.19 -12.27
CA ILE A 681 4.46 -17.48 -11.99
C ILE A 681 4.21 -16.57 -13.17
N TYR A 682 3.07 -16.70 -13.85
CA TYR A 682 2.79 -15.86 -15.02
C TYR A 682 1.35 -15.37 -15.04
N ASP A 683 1.16 -14.18 -15.62
CA ASP A 683 -0.15 -13.60 -15.88
C ASP A 683 -0.79 -14.23 -17.14
N LYS A 684 -2.06 -14.64 -17.03
CA LYS A 684 -2.78 -15.30 -18.12
C LYS A 684 -3.24 -14.36 -19.23
N GLY A 685 -3.17 -13.04 -19.04
CA GLY A 685 -3.65 -12.06 -20.01
C GLY A 685 -5.16 -11.79 -19.97
N VAL A 686 -5.86 -12.22 -18.91
CA VAL A 686 -7.34 -12.22 -18.81
C VAL A 686 -7.88 -11.02 -18.01
N TYR A 687 -7.03 -10.26 -17.31
CA TYR A 687 -7.51 -9.12 -16.54
C TYR A 687 -8.16 -8.07 -17.46
N PRO A 688 -9.42 -7.69 -17.24
CA PRO A 688 -10.21 -6.99 -18.26
C PRO A 688 -9.91 -5.48 -18.34
N TYR A 689 -9.18 -4.92 -17.38
CA TYR A 689 -9.02 -3.47 -17.26
C TYR A 689 -7.63 -3.02 -17.70
N GLN A 690 -7.61 -2.02 -18.57
CA GLN A 690 -6.43 -1.23 -18.90
C GLN A 690 -6.50 0.09 -18.11
N GLN A 691 -5.46 0.40 -17.34
CA GLN A 691 -5.46 1.51 -16.38
C GLN A 691 -4.12 2.23 -16.38
N LEU A 692 -4.12 3.47 -15.88
CA LEU A 692 -2.90 4.25 -15.68
C LEU A 692 -1.95 3.52 -14.72
N SER A 693 -0.64 3.73 -14.91
CA SER A 693 0.42 3.14 -14.08
C SER A 693 0.13 3.27 -12.57
N GLY A 694 0.08 2.13 -11.88
CA GLY A 694 -0.15 2.06 -10.43
C GLY A 694 -1.61 2.20 -9.97
N LYS A 695 -2.57 2.46 -10.88
CA LYS A 695 -3.99 2.61 -10.52
C LYS A 695 -4.75 1.30 -10.67
N ASN A 696 -5.69 1.06 -9.76
CA ASN A 696 -6.68 -0.03 -9.81
C ASN A 696 -6.08 -1.41 -10.13
N LEU A 697 -4.95 -1.70 -9.50
CA LEU A 697 -4.30 -2.99 -9.57
C LEU A 697 -5.13 -4.03 -8.81
N LEU A 698 -5.32 -5.20 -9.41
CA LEU A 698 -5.90 -6.33 -8.70
C LEU A 698 -4.91 -6.78 -7.62
N LYS A 699 -5.36 -6.80 -6.37
CA LYS A 699 -4.58 -7.26 -5.22
C LYS A 699 -4.77 -8.76 -5.06
N SER A 700 -3.70 -9.52 -5.29
CA SER A 700 -3.66 -10.97 -5.14
C SER A 700 -2.51 -11.37 -4.21
N SER A 701 -2.33 -12.66 -3.97
CA SER A 701 -1.20 -13.18 -3.23
C SER A 701 -0.78 -14.55 -3.71
N LEU A 702 0.49 -14.82 -3.44
CA LEU A 702 1.18 -16.06 -3.65
C LEU A 702 1.60 -16.62 -2.30
N GLY A 703 1.08 -17.79 -1.95
CA GLY A 703 1.45 -18.55 -0.78
C GLY A 703 2.38 -19.71 -1.12
N LEU A 704 3.57 -19.75 -0.51
CA LEU A 704 4.49 -20.89 -0.56
C LEU A 704 4.56 -21.54 0.81
N LYS A 705 4.29 -22.83 0.90
CA LYS A 705 4.36 -23.58 2.16
C LYS A 705 5.02 -24.93 1.94
N VAL A 706 6.04 -25.22 2.73
CA VAL A 706 6.59 -26.57 2.84
C VAL A 706 5.65 -27.37 3.73
N ALA A 707 5.20 -28.53 3.25
CA ALA A 707 4.33 -29.41 4.01
C ALA A 707 4.97 -29.73 5.36
N HIS A 708 4.16 -29.82 6.43
CA HIS A 708 4.60 -30.08 7.81
C HIS A 708 5.56 -29.05 8.43
N SER A 709 5.84 -27.92 7.78
CA SER A 709 6.69 -26.87 8.35
C SER A 709 5.94 -25.88 9.25
N GLY A 710 4.61 -25.92 9.26
CA GLY A 710 3.75 -25.00 10.00
C GLY A 710 4.15 -24.95 11.47
N MET A 711 4.58 -23.77 11.94
CA MET A 711 5.01 -23.51 13.33
C MET A 711 5.99 -24.52 13.97
N ASN A 712 6.63 -25.38 13.17
CA ASN A 712 7.50 -26.49 13.61
C ASN A 712 8.95 -26.31 13.14
N CYS A 713 9.18 -25.43 12.16
CA CYS A 713 10.49 -25.17 11.58
C CYS A 713 11.04 -23.82 12.02
N TYR A 714 12.25 -23.81 12.60
CA TYR A 714 12.91 -22.62 13.13
C TYR A 714 14.37 -22.54 12.69
N GLU A 715 14.83 -21.31 12.48
CA GLU A 715 16.25 -20.98 12.32
C GLU A 715 16.68 -20.04 13.43
N TYR A 716 17.77 -20.36 14.12
CA TYR A 716 18.34 -19.48 15.15
C TYR A 716 19.33 -18.50 14.53
N THR A 717 19.02 -17.22 14.66
CA THR A 717 19.87 -16.09 14.25
C THR A 717 20.45 -15.39 15.47
N SER A 718 21.34 -14.41 15.27
CA SER A 718 21.81 -13.53 16.35
C SER A 718 20.68 -12.80 17.09
N ASN A 719 19.54 -12.62 16.43
CA ASN A 719 18.38 -11.91 16.97
C ASN A 719 17.36 -12.85 17.62
N GLY A 720 17.58 -14.18 17.58
CA GLY A 720 16.68 -15.20 18.11
C GLY A 720 16.14 -16.16 17.05
N PRO A 721 15.21 -17.05 17.43
CA PRO A 721 14.56 -17.99 16.52
C PRO A 721 13.63 -17.26 15.55
N ARG A 722 13.59 -17.71 14.30
CA ARG A 722 12.67 -17.25 13.25
C ARG A 722 11.98 -18.45 12.61
N ILE A 723 10.66 -18.37 12.46
CA ILE A 723 9.86 -19.42 11.80
C ILE A 723 10.22 -19.49 10.31
N ARG A 724 10.36 -20.70 9.77
CA ARG A 724 10.71 -20.98 8.37
C ARG A 724 9.71 -21.93 7.71
N GLY A 725 9.77 -22.03 6.38
CA GLY A 725 9.00 -22.98 5.57
C GLY A 725 7.64 -22.47 5.11
N SER A 726 7.23 -21.25 5.47
CA SER A 726 6.07 -20.58 4.87
C SER A 726 6.43 -19.17 4.48
N TYR A 727 5.94 -18.74 3.31
CA TYR A 727 6.17 -17.42 2.75
C TYR A 727 4.92 -16.98 2.00
N VAL A 728 4.54 -15.72 2.15
CA VAL A 728 3.43 -15.12 1.41
C VAL A 728 3.96 -13.84 0.78
N SER A 729 3.73 -13.68 -0.52
CA SER A 729 4.00 -12.44 -1.25
C SER A 729 2.70 -11.87 -1.78
N THR A 730 2.59 -10.55 -1.80
CA THR A 730 1.47 -9.86 -2.43
C THR A 730 1.78 -9.71 -3.92
N VAL A 731 0.81 -10.02 -4.77
CA VAL A 731 0.94 -9.94 -6.23
C VAL A 731 -0.09 -8.94 -6.74
N TYR A 732 0.38 -7.92 -7.42
CA TYR A 732 -0.42 -6.89 -8.06
C TYR A 732 -0.49 -7.17 -9.56
N ILE A 733 -1.70 -7.32 -10.09
CA ILE A 733 -1.91 -7.52 -11.53
C ILE A 733 -2.49 -6.25 -12.14
N GLY A 734 -1.93 -5.81 -13.25
CA GLY A 734 -2.34 -4.61 -13.98
C GLY A 734 -1.13 -3.79 -14.40
N CYS A 735 -1.32 -2.49 -14.69
CA CYS A 735 -0.22 -1.66 -15.13
C CYS A 735 0.78 -1.36 -14.01
N PRO A 736 2.02 -1.89 -14.06
CA PRO A 736 3.01 -1.70 -12.99
C PRO A 736 3.36 -0.21 -12.83
N PRO A 737 3.58 0.26 -11.59
CA PRO A 737 3.94 1.65 -11.35
C PRO A 737 5.29 2.02 -11.96
N GLY A 738 5.41 3.26 -12.43
CA GLY A 738 6.65 3.86 -12.93
C GLY A 738 6.88 3.72 -14.43
N LYS A 739 6.01 3.02 -15.17
CA LYS A 739 6.01 3.05 -16.64
C LYS A 739 5.20 4.23 -17.14
N ARG A 740 5.72 4.95 -18.14
CA ARG A 740 5.02 6.07 -18.78
C ARG A 740 5.25 6.11 -20.27
N LEU A 741 4.32 6.72 -20.99
CA LEU A 741 4.50 7.12 -22.37
C LEU A 741 5.18 8.50 -22.42
N ALA A 742 6.08 8.69 -23.37
CA ALA A 742 6.75 9.96 -23.61
C ALA A 742 6.82 10.24 -25.11
N PHE A 743 6.63 11.51 -25.50
CA PHE A 743 6.79 11.93 -26.88
C PHE A 743 8.29 12.04 -27.24
N ASP A 744 8.72 11.28 -28.26
CA ASP A 744 10.11 11.29 -28.74
C ASP A 744 10.31 12.36 -29.81
N ILE A 745 10.73 13.54 -29.36
CA ILE A 745 11.03 14.67 -30.23
C ILE A 745 12.13 14.31 -31.25
N THR A 746 13.16 13.59 -30.82
CA THR A 746 14.36 13.33 -31.63
C THR A 746 14.04 12.36 -32.76
N SER A 747 13.40 11.24 -32.46
CA SER A 747 12.99 10.26 -33.48
C SER A 747 11.92 10.85 -34.40
N THR A 748 10.92 11.55 -33.84
CA THR A 748 9.87 12.20 -34.64
C THR A 748 10.44 13.18 -35.66
N LYS A 749 11.38 14.03 -35.23
CA LYS A 749 12.04 15.00 -36.11
C LYS A 749 12.83 14.30 -37.23
N ASN A 750 13.59 13.27 -36.89
CA ASN A 750 14.37 12.52 -37.86
C ASN A 750 13.47 11.79 -38.88
N GLU A 751 12.45 11.08 -38.42
CA GLU A 751 11.50 10.37 -39.27
C GLU A 751 10.73 11.34 -40.19
N THR A 752 10.27 12.46 -39.65
CA THR A 752 9.57 13.51 -40.41
C THR A 752 10.47 14.11 -41.50
N THR A 753 11.75 14.38 -41.18
CA THR A 753 12.73 14.91 -42.15
C THR A 753 13.01 13.91 -43.27
N VAL A 754 13.20 12.63 -42.92
CA VAL A 754 13.51 11.55 -43.87
C VAL A 754 12.32 11.25 -44.78
N LYS A 755 11.11 11.12 -44.23
CA LYS A 755 9.90 10.77 -45.00
C LYS A 755 9.44 11.92 -45.90
N ASN A 756 9.47 13.18 -45.43
CA ASN A 756 9.07 14.34 -46.25
C ASN A 756 10.16 14.81 -47.22
N LYS A 757 11.42 14.33 -47.09
CA LYS A 757 12.58 14.73 -47.90
C LYS A 757 12.83 16.25 -47.89
N ARG A 758 12.55 16.91 -46.76
CA ARG A 758 12.74 18.36 -46.54
C ARG A 758 13.57 18.60 -45.30
N TYR A 759 14.33 19.69 -45.28
CA TYR A 759 15.04 20.12 -44.09
C TYR A 759 14.06 20.60 -43.02
N PHE A 760 14.32 20.24 -41.77
CA PHE A 760 13.52 20.70 -40.65
C PHE A 760 13.71 22.21 -40.44
N ASP A 761 12.65 22.98 -40.70
CA ASP A 761 12.63 24.43 -40.54
C ASP A 761 11.72 24.83 -39.37
N CYS A 762 12.29 25.57 -38.42
CA CYS A 762 11.61 26.09 -37.23
C CYS A 762 12.17 27.47 -36.92
N ILE A 763 11.29 28.48 -37.01
CA ILE A 763 11.63 29.91 -36.89
C ILE A 763 12.01 30.24 -35.44
N LYS A 764 11.26 29.70 -34.46
CA LYS A 764 11.50 29.89 -33.03
C LYS A 764 11.82 28.54 -32.39
N LYS A 765 13.11 28.23 -32.27
CA LYS A 765 13.56 26.97 -31.69
C LYS A 765 13.34 26.98 -30.17
N ASP A 766 12.41 26.18 -29.71
CA ASP A 766 12.31 25.75 -28.32
C ASP A 766 12.90 24.34 -28.21
N PRO A 767 13.93 24.11 -27.37
CA PRO A 767 14.48 22.77 -27.17
C PRO A 767 13.54 21.82 -26.41
N GLU A 768 12.57 22.31 -25.65
CA GLU A 768 11.61 21.50 -24.88
C GLU A 768 10.24 21.37 -25.58
N MET A 769 9.98 22.10 -26.65
CA MET A 769 8.72 22.04 -27.42
C MET A 769 9.00 21.95 -28.93
N PRO A 770 8.53 20.89 -29.60
CA PRO A 770 8.80 20.69 -31.01
C PRO A 770 7.94 21.62 -31.89
N CYS A 771 8.50 22.06 -33.01
CA CYS A 771 7.86 22.95 -33.96
C CYS A 771 7.84 22.31 -35.36
N PHE A 772 6.66 22.14 -35.97
CA PHE A 772 6.50 21.48 -37.27
C PHE A 772 5.79 22.38 -38.28
N SER A 773 6.13 22.22 -39.57
CA SER A 773 5.46 22.97 -40.64
C SER A 773 4.07 22.40 -40.90
N PHE A 774 3.08 23.28 -41.04
CA PHE A 774 1.72 22.91 -41.45
C PHE A 774 1.67 22.12 -42.78
N ASN A 775 2.62 22.35 -43.69
CA ASN A 775 2.62 21.72 -45.01
C ASN A 775 3.27 20.32 -45.05
N ASP A 776 3.96 19.92 -43.99
CA ASP A 776 4.66 18.63 -43.95
C ASP A 776 3.80 17.60 -43.20
N VAL A 777 3.90 16.33 -43.60
CA VAL A 777 3.22 15.24 -42.87
C VAL A 777 3.97 15.00 -41.57
N PHE A 778 3.25 15.01 -40.46
CA PHE A 778 3.78 14.78 -39.13
C PHE A 778 3.80 13.28 -38.80
N TYR A 779 4.96 12.73 -38.42
CA TYR A 779 5.12 11.32 -38.07
C TYR A 779 5.55 11.17 -36.61
N PRO A 780 4.61 11.15 -35.65
CA PRO A 780 4.93 11.04 -34.23
C PRO A 780 5.57 9.69 -33.88
N SER A 781 6.57 9.75 -33.01
CA SER A 781 7.21 8.61 -32.35
C SER A 781 7.05 8.73 -30.84
N PHE A 782 6.80 7.61 -30.17
CA PHE A 782 6.63 7.54 -28.73
C PHE A 782 7.59 6.52 -28.11
N LEU A 783 7.98 6.77 -26.86
CA LEU A 783 8.79 5.87 -26.04
C LEU A 783 7.98 5.42 -24.84
N ILE A 784 8.11 4.15 -24.45
CA ILE A 784 7.83 3.72 -23.09
C ILE A 784 9.11 3.94 -22.29
N GLN A 785 8.99 4.71 -21.21
CA GLN A 785 10.07 4.91 -20.25
C GLN A 785 9.70 4.25 -18.93
N ASP A 786 10.56 3.35 -18.48
CA ASP A 786 10.46 2.71 -17.18
C ASP A 786 11.34 3.48 -16.19
N MET A 787 10.70 4.27 -15.34
CA MET A 787 11.40 5.07 -14.34
C MET A 787 12.12 4.18 -13.33
N VAL A 788 11.67 2.96 -13.06
CA VAL A 788 12.25 2.13 -12.00
C VAL A 788 13.49 1.40 -12.47
N THR A 789 13.43 0.75 -13.63
CA THR A 789 14.56 -0.02 -14.18
C THR A 789 15.51 0.84 -15.01
N GLY A 790 15.09 2.04 -15.43
CA GLY A 790 15.86 2.89 -16.34
C GLY A 790 15.73 2.46 -17.80
N ASP A 791 14.95 1.41 -18.08
CA ASP A 791 14.72 0.94 -19.44
C ASP A 791 13.88 1.94 -20.24
N SER A 792 14.22 2.05 -21.51
CA SER A 792 13.45 2.84 -22.46
C SER A 792 13.38 2.11 -23.79
N GLY A 793 12.19 2.08 -24.37
CA GLY A 793 11.93 1.39 -25.62
C GLY A 793 10.95 2.16 -26.48
N ARG A 794 11.01 1.95 -27.80
CA ARG A 794 9.99 2.49 -28.71
C ARG A 794 8.64 1.85 -28.41
N PHE A 795 7.59 2.67 -28.40
CA PHE A 795 6.23 2.17 -28.32
C PHE A 795 5.79 1.66 -29.69
N ASN A 796 5.56 0.35 -29.78
CA ASN A 796 5.16 -0.32 -31.03
C ASN A 796 3.66 -0.69 -31.05
N GLY A 797 2.92 -0.39 -29.98
CA GLY A 797 1.49 -0.65 -29.88
C GLY A 797 0.64 0.28 -30.75
N SER A 798 -0.65 -0.01 -30.83
CA SER A 798 -1.63 0.86 -31.49
C SER A 798 -2.08 1.96 -30.52
N TYR A 799 -2.44 3.13 -31.05
CA TYR A 799 -2.90 4.25 -30.24
C TYR A 799 -3.89 5.12 -31.01
N ILE A 800 -4.69 5.87 -30.27
CA ILE A 800 -5.57 6.92 -30.78
C ILE A 800 -4.85 8.26 -30.61
N PHE A 801 -4.93 9.11 -31.62
CA PHE A 801 -4.44 10.48 -31.59
C PHE A 801 -5.62 11.45 -31.62
N ARG A 802 -5.68 12.40 -30.68
CA ARG A 802 -6.76 13.38 -30.57
C ARG A 802 -6.20 14.77 -30.33
N VAL A 803 -6.76 15.78 -30.99
CA VAL A 803 -6.54 17.18 -30.67
C VAL A 803 -7.64 17.61 -29.71
N ILE A 804 -7.27 17.86 -28.46
CA ILE A 804 -8.19 18.17 -27.36
C ILE A 804 -8.20 19.66 -26.99
N GLY A 805 -7.32 20.44 -27.58
CA GLY A 805 -7.27 21.88 -27.35
C GLY A 805 -6.36 22.59 -28.33
N GLY A 806 -6.40 23.93 -28.29
CA GLY A 806 -5.43 24.73 -29.02
C GLY A 806 -5.65 26.23 -28.93
N GLY A 807 -4.65 26.98 -29.40
CA GLY A 807 -4.63 28.43 -29.33
C GLY A 807 -3.63 29.08 -30.29
N PRO A 808 -3.91 30.28 -30.80
CA PRO A 808 -3.01 30.98 -31.72
C PRO A 808 -1.86 31.70 -30.99
N PHE A 809 -0.69 31.77 -31.63
CA PHE A 809 0.48 32.58 -31.27
C PHE A 809 1.20 32.32 -29.93
N SER A 810 0.52 31.81 -28.89
CA SER A 810 1.11 31.54 -27.57
C SER A 810 0.40 30.39 -26.86
N ILE A 811 1.13 29.70 -25.97
CA ILE A 811 0.61 28.66 -25.06
C ILE A 811 -0.47 29.22 -24.13
N GLU A 812 -0.36 30.49 -23.73
CA GLU A 812 -1.35 31.15 -22.85
C GLU A 812 -2.73 31.31 -23.50
N ASN A 813 -2.81 31.26 -24.83
CA ASN A 813 -4.06 31.38 -25.59
C ASN A 813 -4.75 30.03 -25.83
N ILE A 814 -4.22 28.94 -25.28
CA ILE A 814 -4.80 27.60 -25.45
C ILE A 814 -6.13 27.52 -24.72
N ARG A 815 -7.16 27.06 -25.44
CA ARG A 815 -8.42 26.59 -24.85
C ARG A 815 -8.54 25.08 -25.04
N TYR A 816 -8.99 24.39 -24.00
CA TYR A 816 -9.46 23.00 -24.14
C TYR A 816 -10.82 23.00 -24.83
N PHE A 817 -11.01 22.05 -25.72
CA PHE A 817 -12.24 21.87 -26.48
C PHE A 817 -13.26 21.07 -25.66
N SER A 818 -14.54 21.29 -25.95
CA SER A 818 -15.62 20.45 -25.41
C SER A 818 -15.63 19.07 -26.07
N GLU A 819 -16.23 18.07 -25.44
CA GLU A 819 -16.34 16.70 -25.98
C GLU A 819 -16.95 16.65 -27.40
N GLU A 820 -17.97 17.49 -27.67
CA GLU A 820 -18.59 17.61 -29.00
C GLU A 820 -17.62 18.19 -30.04
N GLU A 821 -16.84 19.20 -29.65
CA GLU A 821 -15.78 19.77 -30.49
C GLU A 821 -14.68 18.73 -30.77
N ILE A 822 -14.22 18.00 -29.75
CA ILE A 822 -13.20 16.94 -29.89
C ILE A 822 -13.69 15.87 -30.88
N PHE A 823 -14.94 15.42 -30.73
CA PHE A 823 -15.55 14.46 -31.65
C PHE A 823 -15.57 14.99 -33.09
N ASN A 824 -16.02 16.23 -33.31
CA ASN A 824 -16.15 16.83 -34.63
C ASN A 824 -14.79 17.16 -35.29
N TYR A 825 -13.75 17.44 -34.51
CA TYR A 825 -12.44 17.85 -35.03
C TYR A 825 -11.53 16.66 -35.38
N ASN A 826 -11.81 15.46 -34.83
CA ASN A 826 -10.90 14.30 -34.88
C ASN A 826 -11.49 13.04 -35.52
N THR A 827 -12.80 12.93 -35.71
CA THR A 827 -13.44 11.67 -36.16
C THR A 827 -13.92 11.72 -37.61
N MET A 828 -13.93 10.56 -38.27
CA MET A 828 -14.53 10.42 -39.61
C MET A 828 -16.04 10.64 -39.61
N ASN A 829 -16.72 10.26 -38.53
CA ASN A 829 -18.17 10.45 -38.37
C ASN A 829 -18.55 11.94 -38.22
N GLY A 830 -17.67 12.74 -37.61
CA GLY A 830 -17.79 14.20 -37.53
C GLY A 830 -17.48 14.93 -38.84
N SER A 831 -16.90 14.27 -39.85
CA SER A 831 -16.45 14.90 -41.10
C SER A 831 -17.55 15.66 -41.88
N GLY A 832 -18.83 15.33 -41.65
CA GLY A 832 -19.98 16.00 -42.27
C GLY A 832 -20.12 17.49 -41.90
N THR A 833 -19.47 17.96 -40.84
CA THR A 833 -19.56 19.34 -40.36
C THR A 833 -18.45 20.26 -40.89
N SER A 834 -17.53 19.75 -41.73
CA SER A 834 -16.40 20.52 -42.29
C SER A 834 -15.52 21.20 -41.21
N SER A 835 -15.25 20.49 -40.11
CA SER A 835 -14.50 20.99 -38.95
C SER A 835 -13.20 20.23 -38.65
N LEU A 836 -12.79 19.27 -39.48
CA LEU A 836 -11.61 18.45 -39.19
C LEU A 836 -10.33 19.29 -39.07
N ILE A 837 -9.56 19.03 -38.02
CA ILE A 837 -8.26 19.68 -37.81
C ILE A 837 -7.15 18.94 -38.56
N TRP A 838 -7.23 17.61 -38.64
CA TRP A 838 -6.22 16.76 -39.25
C TRP A 838 -6.85 15.54 -39.95
N LEU A 839 -6.05 14.84 -40.76
CA LEU A 839 -6.40 13.60 -41.46
C LEU A 839 -5.21 12.63 -41.44
N ARG A 840 -5.48 11.35 -41.63
CA ARG A 840 -4.43 10.36 -41.86
C ARG A 840 -3.76 10.59 -43.21
N ALA A 841 -2.43 10.45 -43.27
CA ALA A 841 -1.67 10.64 -44.50
C ALA A 841 -1.63 9.37 -45.37
N GLU A 842 -1.69 8.18 -44.77
CA GLU A 842 -1.71 6.91 -45.48
C GLU A 842 -3.09 6.60 -46.08
N MET A 843 -3.14 6.09 -47.33
CA MET A 843 -4.39 5.80 -48.07
C MET A 843 -4.92 4.35 -47.91
N HIS A 844 -4.53 3.65 -46.84
CA HIS A 844 -5.03 2.29 -46.56
C HIS A 844 -6.35 2.33 -45.77
N GLU A 845 -7.08 1.20 -45.69
CA GLU A 845 -8.38 1.12 -44.98
C GLU A 845 -8.32 1.80 -43.60
N ASP A 846 -9.28 2.69 -43.35
CA ASP A 846 -9.38 3.44 -42.11
C ASP A 846 -9.69 2.49 -40.96
N LYS A 847 -8.66 2.16 -40.17
CA LYS A 847 -8.85 1.54 -38.87
C LYS A 847 -9.37 2.61 -37.92
N VAL A 848 -10.60 2.47 -37.50
CA VAL A 848 -11.24 3.35 -36.51
C VAL A 848 -11.72 2.54 -35.33
N ASP A 849 -11.80 3.18 -34.17
CA ASP A 849 -12.45 2.62 -33.00
C ASP A 849 -13.99 2.62 -33.16
N SER A 850 -14.70 2.17 -32.12
CA SER A 850 -16.17 2.12 -32.13
C SER A 850 -16.84 3.49 -32.26
N GLU A 851 -16.16 4.58 -31.89
CA GLU A 851 -16.69 5.95 -31.93
C GLU A 851 -16.33 6.67 -33.25
N GLY A 852 -15.36 6.15 -34.01
CA GLY A 852 -14.91 6.69 -35.30
C GLY A 852 -13.59 7.47 -35.23
N PHE A 853 -12.83 7.36 -34.14
CA PHE A 853 -11.47 7.89 -34.04
C PHE A 853 -10.47 7.00 -34.76
N HIS A 854 -9.50 7.60 -35.43
CA HIS A 854 -8.46 6.86 -36.14
C HIS A 854 -7.51 6.12 -35.18
N ILE A 855 -7.24 4.85 -35.50
CA ILE A 855 -6.25 4.01 -34.82
C ILE A 855 -4.95 4.08 -35.62
N LEU A 856 -3.91 4.61 -35.00
CA LEU A 856 -2.57 4.74 -35.54
C LEU A 856 -1.64 3.67 -34.95
N SER A 857 -0.56 3.39 -35.67
CA SER A 857 0.54 2.55 -35.19
C SER A 857 1.86 3.18 -35.58
N GLN A 858 2.99 2.69 -35.07
CA GLN A 858 4.30 3.23 -35.47
C GLN A 858 4.56 3.12 -36.98
N ALA A 859 4.10 2.04 -37.62
CA ALA A 859 4.28 1.85 -39.06
C ALA A 859 3.44 2.85 -39.88
N GLU A 860 2.26 3.21 -39.36
CA GLU A 860 1.26 4.03 -40.03
C GLU A 860 0.80 5.18 -39.11
N SER A 861 1.71 6.13 -38.87
CA SER A 861 1.55 7.25 -37.94
C SER A 861 1.33 8.61 -38.62
N GLY A 862 1.28 8.67 -39.95
CA GLY A 862 1.27 9.93 -40.69
C GLY A 862 0.03 10.79 -40.44
N ILE A 863 0.25 12.02 -40.00
CA ILE A 863 -0.79 13.02 -39.70
C ILE A 863 -0.62 14.22 -40.64
N LEU A 864 -1.70 14.54 -41.37
CA LEU A 864 -1.80 15.69 -42.24
C LEU A 864 -2.67 16.77 -41.58
N TRP A 865 -2.11 17.96 -41.36
CA TRP A 865 -2.87 19.10 -40.85
C TRP A 865 -3.74 19.72 -41.96
N VAL A 866 -5.02 19.95 -41.67
CA VAL A 866 -6.01 20.42 -42.66
C VAL A 866 -6.69 21.72 -42.23
N CYS A 867 -7.09 21.83 -40.96
CA CYS A 867 -7.83 22.98 -40.41
C CYS A 867 -8.99 23.45 -41.32
N GLN A 868 -10.08 22.67 -41.38
CA GLN A 868 -11.26 22.98 -42.20
C GLN A 868 -12.03 24.21 -41.69
N THR A 869 -12.96 24.73 -42.50
CA THR A 869 -13.61 26.04 -42.32
C THR A 869 -14.24 26.27 -40.95
N ASN A 870 -14.77 25.23 -40.32
CA ASN A 870 -15.43 25.32 -39.01
C ASN A 870 -14.51 24.93 -37.84
N SER A 871 -13.21 24.76 -38.08
CA SER A 871 -12.22 24.46 -37.05
C SER A 871 -11.61 25.74 -36.45
N PRO A 872 -11.14 25.72 -35.19
CA PRO A 872 -10.58 26.90 -34.51
C PRO A 872 -9.21 27.33 -35.04
N CYS A 873 -8.57 26.53 -35.88
CA CYS A 873 -7.31 26.84 -36.54
C CYS A 873 -7.49 27.34 -37.98
N TYR A 874 -8.74 27.51 -38.45
CA TYR A 874 -9.03 28.08 -39.76
C TYR A 874 -8.99 29.61 -39.74
N ASP A 875 -8.31 30.21 -40.73
CA ASP A 875 -8.28 31.65 -41.00
C ASP A 875 -7.89 32.55 -39.80
N ILE A 876 -6.78 32.22 -39.15
CA ILE A 876 -6.21 33.02 -38.05
C ILE A 876 -5.68 34.35 -38.59
N VAL A 877 -5.97 35.46 -37.89
CA VAL A 877 -5.49 36.81 -38.27
C VAL A 877 -3.99 36.92 -37.96
N PRO A 878 -3.11 37.12 -38.96
CA PRO A 878 -1.66 37.25 -38.73
C PRO A 878 -1.29 38.43 -37.83
N GLN A 879 -0.31 38.23 -36.96
CA GLN A 879 0.34 39.31 -36.20
C GLN A 879 1.60 39.77 -36.96
N GLY A 880 1.42 40.62 -37.97
CA GLY A 880 2.50 41.16 -38.80
C GLY A 880 2.64 40.44 -40.15
N LEU A 881 3.87 40.37 -40.68
CA LEU A 881 4.19 39.79 -41.99
C LEU A 881 4.44 38.26 -41.97
N ALA A 882 4.49 37.66 -40.79
CA ALA A 882 4.67 36.22 -40.63
C ALA A 882 3.33 35.48 -40.80
N ALA A 883 3.40 34.26 -41.33
CA ALA A 883 2.26 33.35 -41.32
C ALA A 883 1.85 33.02 -39.87
N PRO A 884 0.56 32.77 -39.61
CA PRO A 884 0.10 32.49 -38.25
C PRO A 884 0.62 31.15 -37.73
N ASP A 885 0.89 31.14 -36.43
CA ASP A 885 1.30 29.97 -35.66
C ASP A 885 0.15 29.50 -34.76
N TYR A 886 0.07 28.19 -34.55
CA TYR A 886 -0.94 27.59 -33.68
C TYR A 886 -0.33 26.52 -32.78
N PHE A 887 -0.80 26.46 -31.55
CA PHE A 887 -0.41 25.46 -30.56
C PHE A 887 -1.57 24.50 -30.41
N PHE A 888 -1.32 23.21 -30.68
CA PHE A 888 -2.30 22.14 -30.47
C PHE A 888 -1.97 21.40 -29.18
N VAL A 889 -2.99 21.15 -28.36
CA VAL A 889 -2.91 20.18 -27.27
C VAL A 889 -3.38 18.85 -27.81
N VAL A 890 -2.49 17.88 -27.77
CA VAL A 890 -2.69 16.54 -28.31
C VAL A 890 -2.76 15.55 -27.17
N GLU A 891 -3.77 14.69 -27.19
CA GLU A 891 -3.90 13.51 -26.37
C GLU A 891 -3.61 12.26 -27.21
N VAL A 892 -2.79 11.36 -26.65
CA VAL A 892 -2.52 10.04 -27.19
C VAL A 892 -2.84 9.00 -26.13
N SER A 893 -3.61 7.98 -26.49
CA SER A 893 -3.90 6.85 -25.60
C SER A 893 -3.96 5.55 -26.39
N ASN A 894 -3.44 4.47 -25.79
CA ASN A 894 -3.56 3.11 -26.33
C ASN A 894 -4.78 2.36 -25.76
N ARG A 895 -5.63 3.04 -24.98
CA ARG A 895 -6.77 2.44 -24.30
C ARG A 895 -7.75 1.80 -25.28
N GLY A 896 -8.01 0.51 -25.10
CA GLY A 896 -9.00 -0.23 -25.90
C GLY A 896 -8.57 -0.54 -27.33
N VAL A 897 -7.35 -0.15 -27.74
CA VAL A 897 -6.81 -0.40 -29.09
C VAL A 897 -5.53 -1.23 -29.09
N ASP A 898 -4.81 -1.27 -27.97
CA ASP A 898 -3.62 -2.10 -27.79
C ASP A 898 -3.85 -3.15 -26.72
N GLU A 899 -3.81 -4.42 -27.13
CA GLU A 899 -4.00 -5.56 -26.25
C GLU A 899 -2.69 -6.13 -25.70
N SER A 900 -1.54 -5.50 -25.95
CA SER A 900 -0.23 -6.04 -25.52
C SER A 900 0.10 -5.81 -24.04
N THR A 901 -0.59 -4.89 -23.36
CA THR A 901 -0.30 -4.49 -21.97
C THR A 901 -1.58 -4.16 -21.20
N TYR A 902 -1.53 -4.19 -19.87
CA TYR A 902 -2.59 -3.62 -19.02
C TYR A 902 -2.43 -2.11 -18.78
N CYS A 903 -1.36 -1.50 -19.32
CA CYS A 903 -1.11 -0.08 -19.20
C CYS A 903 -1.92 0.75 -20.18
N ASP A 904 -2.74 1.65 -19.62
CA ASP A 904 -3.26 2.81 -20.33
C ASP A 904 -2.14 3.84 -20.40
N TYR A 905 -1.41 3.79 -21.50
CA TYR A 905 -0.41 4.77 -21.86
C TYR A 905 -1.11 6.00 -22.44
N ALA A 906 -1.59 6.85 -21.54
CA ALA A 906 -2.13 8.16 -21.87
C ALA A 906 -1.05 9.25 -21.77
N LEU A 907 -1.02 10.14 -22.75
CA LEU A 907 -0.06 11.23 -22.85
C LEU A 907 -0.73 12.46 -23.44
N GLU A 908 -0.68 13.58 -22.72
CA GLU A 908 -1.02 14.90 -23.24
C GLU A 908 0.24 15.71 -23.48
N PHE A 909 0.39 16.30 -24.67
CA PHE A 909 1.53 17.15 -25.02
C PHE A 909 1.14 18.27 -25.98
N ILE A 910 2.00 19.29 -26.08
CA ILE A 910 1.76 20.46 -26.91
C ILE A 910 2.63 20.37 -28.16
N ILE A 911 2.02 20.65 -29.31
CA ILE A 911 2.73 20.76 -30.59
C ILE A 911 2.60 22.19 -31.10
N HIS A 912 3.73 22.82 -31.42
CA HIS A 912 3.75 24.09 -32.15
C HIS A 912 3.73 23.81 -33.64
N VAL A 913 2.69 24.27 -34.33
CA VAL A 913 2.58 24.20 -35.79
C VAL A 913 2.68 25.61 -36.36
N HIS A 914 3.62 25.80 -37.27
CA HIS A 914 3.86 27.11 -37.91
C HIS A 914 3.49 27.10 -39.38
N GLY A 915 3.24 28.30 -39.92
CA GLY A 915 2.95 28.46 -41.34
C GLY A 915 1.54 28.04 -41.73
N LEU A 916 0.54 28.25 -40.85
CA LEU A 916 -0.85 27.92 -41.16
C LEU A 916 -1.34 28.71 -42.38
N ARG A 917 -2.17 28.06 -43.20
CA ARG A 917 -2.72 28.66 -44.40
C ARG A 917 -3.81 29.68 -44.06
N LEU A 918 -3.75 30.83 -44.74
CA LEU A 918 -4.82 31.81 -44.70
C LEU A 918 -6.00 31.35 -45.56
N SER A 919 -7.21 31.78 -45.21
CA SER A 919 -8.34 31.59 -46.11
C SER A 919 -8.06 32.21 -47.48
N PRO A 920 -8.59 31.65 -48.58
CA PRO A 920 -8.42 32.24 -49.91
C PRO A 920 -8.85 33.71 -49.98
N THR A 921 -9.92 34.07 -49.27
CA THR A 921 -10.43 35.44 -49.18
C THR A 921 -9.44 36.38 -48.48
N ARG A 922 -8.85 35.96 -47.36
CA ARG A 922 -7.88 36.76 -46.62
C ARG A 922 -6.52 36.84 -47.31
N ALA A 923 -6.07 35.75 -47.92
CA ALA A 923 -4.84 35.74 -48.73
C ALA A 923 -4.94 36.76 -49.89
N ILE A 924 -6.07 36.79 -50.60
CA ILE A 924 -6.34 37.78 -51.66
C ILE A 924 -6.41 39.19 -51.10
N PHE A 925 -7.05 39.38 -49.94
CA PHE A 925 -7.11 40.69 -49.28
C PHE A 925 -5.72 41.22 -48.91
N LEU A 926 -4.90 40.41 -48.24
CA LEU A 926 -3.53 40.79 -47.88
C LEU A 926 -2.67 41.05 -49.11
N LEU A 927 -2.78 40.23 -50.16
CA LEU A 927 -2.07 40.45 -51.43
C LEU A 927 -2.43 41.80 -52.06
N LYS A 928 -3.73 42.16 -52.06
CA LYS A 928 -4.20 43.47 -52.54
C LYS A 928 -3.66 44.61 -51.68
N VAL A 929 -3.64 44.46 -50.36
CA VAL A 929 -3.11 45.48 -49.43
C VAL A 929 -1.61 45.64 -49.60
N THR A 930 -0.83 44.55 -49.66
CA THR A 930 0.63 44.61 -49.87
C THR A 930 1.01 45.14 -51.25
N ALA A 931 0.21 44.87 -52.29
CA ALA A 931 0.44 45.42 -53.62
C ALA A 931 0.01 46.90 -53.77
N ALA A 932 -0.77 47.42 -52.82
CA ALA A 932 -1.27 48.80 -52.82
C ALA A 932 -0.44 49.76 -51.95
N VAL A 933 0.56 49.27 -51.23
CA VAL A 933 1.53 50.09 -50.46
C VAL A 933 2.85 50.11 -51.25
N PRO A 934 3.30 51.27 -51.78
CA PRO A 934 4.56 51.38 -52.52
C PRO A 934 5.81 51.25 -51.64
#